data_AF-A0AA97KWN6-F1
#
_entry.id   AF-A0AA97KWN6-F1
#
_cell.length_a   1.000
_cell.length_b   1.000
_cell.length_c   1.000
_cell.angle_alpha   90.00
_cell.angle_beta   90.00
_cell.angle_gamma   90.00
#
_symmetry.space_group_name_H-M   'P 1'
#
loop_
_entity.id
_entity.type
_entity.pdbx_description
1 polymer ?
#
loop_
_entity_poly.entity_id
_entity_poly.type
_entity_poly.pdbx_seq_one_letter_code
_entity_poly.pdbx_strand_id
1 'polypeptide(L)'
;MGDMTNSDFYSKNQRNEANHAGEFGCTLEDLRSLMELRGTEAVVKLKESYGDTEGLCRHLKTSPTEGLPGTAADLDKRKLIFGQNFIPPKKPKTFLQLVWEALQDVTLIILEIAAIISLGLSFYHPPGEGNEDCATAAAGAEDEGEAEAGWIEGAAILLSVICVVLVTAFNDWSKEKQFRGLQSRIEQEQKFTVVRGGQVIQIPVAEIVVGDIAQIKYGDLLPADGVFIQGNDLKIDESSLTGESDQVRKSVDKDPMLLSGTHVMEGSGRMVVTAVGVNSQTGIIFTLLGAGGEEEEKKDKKGMKREDGQQLPVDSSHPSFHPPSTTDGAAGANATDNANASLVNGKMQDGNMETSQNKAKQQDGAAAMEMQPLKSAEGGEGDDKDKRKANMPKKEKSVLQGKLTKLAVQIGKAGLVMSAITVIILVLYFCIDTFVVNKKPWLPECTPVYVQYFVKFFIIGVTVLVVAVPEGLPLAVTISLAYSVKKMMKDNNLVRHLDACETMGNATAICSDKTGTLTTNRMTVVQAYIGDVHYKEIPDPDSIPAQTLELLVNAIAINCAYTTKILPPEKEGGLPRQVGNKTECGLLGLVVDLKQDYQPIRNQIPEEKLYKVYTFNSVRKSMSTVIKLPDGSFRMYSKGASEIVLKKCSKILTATGEPRIFRPRDRDEMVKKVIEPMACDGLRTICVAFRDFSNNPEPDWDNENDILTDLTCICVVGIEDPVRPEVPEAIRKCQRAGITVRMVTGDNINTARAIAIKCGIIHPGEDFLCIEGKEFNRRIRNEKGEIEQERIDKIWPKLRVLARSSPTDKHTLVKGIIDSTQVEQRQVVAVTGDGTNDGPALKKADVGFAMGIAGTDVAKEASDIILTDDNFSSIVKAVMWGRNVYDSISKFLQFQLTVNVVAVIVAFTGACITQDSPLKAVQMLWVNLIMDTFASLALATEPPTESLLLRKPYGRNKPLISRTMMKNILGHAVYQLTLIFTLLFVGEKIFKIDNGRNAPLHSPPSEHYTIIFNTFVMMQLFNEINARKIHGERNVFDGIFRNPIFCTIVLGTFAVQIVIVQFGGKPFSCSPLQLDQWMWCVFIGLGELVWGQVIASIPTSRLKFLKEAGGLTEKTEAPEEELNEDAEEIDHAERELRRGQILWFRGLNRIQTQIRVVKAFRSSLYEGLEKPESRTSIHNFMTHPEFRIEDSQPHIPLIDDTELEEDPALKQNPSPPSSLNKNNSAIDSGINLTTDTSKSATSSSPGSPIHSLETSL
;
A
#
# COMPACT_ATOMS: atom_id res chain seq x y z
N MET A 1 13.77 -0.48 33.25
CA MET A 1 13.74 -1.52 34.31
C MET A 1 12.28 -1.88 34.54
N GLY A 2 11.93 -3.17 34.54
CA GLY A 2 10.54 -3.61 34.50
C GLY A 2 10.26 -4.54 33.31
N ASP A 3 11.07 -5.58 33.14
CA ASP A 3 10.75 -6.67 32.21
C ASP A 3 9.60 -7.52 32.78
N MET A 4 8.58 -7.74 31.96
CA MET A 4 7.59 -8.79 32.17
C MET A 4 7.46 -9.62 30.90
N THR A 5 7.67 -10.91 31.05
CA THR A 5 7.62 -11.91 29.98
C THR A 5 6.18 -12.21 29.58
N ASN A 6 5.89 -12.35 28.28
CA ASN A 6 4.52 -12.55 27.77
C ASN A 6 3.81 -13.79 28.36
N SER A 7 4.56 -14.78 28.85
CA SER A 7 4.06 -15.97 29.55
C SER A 7 3.29 -15.64 30.84
N ASP A 8 3.67 -14.57 31.53
CA ASP A 8 3.15 -14.23 32.86
C ASP A 8 1.82 -13.48 32.81
N PHE A 9 1.43 -12.99 31.62
CA PHE A 9 0.14 -12.34 31.40
C PHE A 9 -0.99 -13.37 31.35
N TYR A 10 -0.78 -14.49 30.64
CA TYR A 10 -1.74 -15.60 30.59
C TYR A 10 -1.85 -16.34 31.93
N SER A 11 -0.73 -16.61 32.61
CA SER A 11 -0.71 -17.41 33.85
C SER A 11 -1.27 -16.67 35.09
N LYS A 12 -1.33 -15.33 35.07
CA LYS A 12 -1.94 -14.54 36.15
C LYS A 12 -3.45 -14.38 36.02
N ASN A 13 -3.98 -14.21 34.81
CA ASN A 13 -5.44 -14.06 34.62
C ASN A 13 -6.16 -15.37 35.00
N GLN A 14 -5.70 -16.52 34.50
CA GLN A 14 -6.26 -17.85 34.81
C GLN A 14 -6.22 -18.24 36.31
N ARG A 15 -5.49 -17.52 37.16
CA ARG A 15 -5.47 -17.74 38.62
C ARG A 15 -6.37 -16.79 39.41
N ASN A 16 -6.98 -15.78 38.78
CA ASN A 16 -7.89 -14.82 39.42
C ASN A 16 -9.34 -14.90 38.91
N GLU A 17 -9.61 -15.58 37.79
CA GLU A 17 -10.92 -15.59 37.12
C GLU A 17 -12.09 -16.16 37.96
N ALA A 18 -11.81 -17.03 38.95
CA ALA A 18 -12.80 -17.85 39.65
C ALA A 18 -13.78 -17.14 40.62
N ASN A 19 -13.88 -15.80 40.64
CA ASN A 19 -14.74 -15.09 41.63
C ASN A 19 -15.31 -13.72 41.20
N HIS A 20 -15.32 -13.36 39.91
CA HIS A 20 -15.66 -12.00 39.46
C HIS A 20 -17.15 -11.68 39.21
N ALA A 21 -18.10 -12.56 39.58
CA ALA A 21 -19.54 -12.34 39.44
C ALA A 21 -20.16 -11.30 40.43
N GLY A 22 -19.33 -10.54 41.16
CA GLY A 22 -19.75 -9.76 42.34
C GLY A 22 -20.46 -8.42 42.08
N GLU A 23 -20.48 -7.90 40.84
CA GLU A 23 -21.12 -6.61 40.54
C GLU A 23 -21.89 -6.55 39.20
N PHE A 24 -21.60 -7.44 38.24
CA PHE A 24 -22.32 -7.56 36.96
C PHE A 24 -22.94 -8.95 36.85
N GLY A 25 -24.11 -9.06 36.22
CA GLY A 25 -24.89 -10.30 36.14
C GLY A 25 -24.41 -11.32 35.09
N CYS A 26 -23.20 -11.18 34.58
CA CYS A 26 -22.61 -12.01 33.52
C CYS A 26 -21.08 -11.96 33.61
N THR A 27 -20.41 -13.05 33.21
CA THR A 27 -18.95 -13.10 33.11
C THR A 27 -18.47 -12.76 31.70
N LEU A 28 -17.17 -12.50 31.55
CA LEU A 28 -16.53 -12.34 30.24
C LEU A 28 -16.65 -13.61 29.37
N GLU A 29 -16.65 -14.79 29.98
CA GLU A 29 -16.72 -16.07 29.27
C GLU A 29 -18.15 -16.37 28.78
N ASP A 30 -19.18 -15.98 29.54
CA ASP A 30 -20.58 -16.02 29.09
C ASP A 30 -20.83 -15.10 27.88
N LEU A 31 -20.24 -13.89 27.92
CA LEU A 31 -20.38 -12.91 26.83
C LEU A 31 -19.61 -13.32 25.58
N ARG A 32 -18.42 -13.91 25.74
CA ARG A 32 -17.62 -14.44 24.63
C ARG A 32 -18.33 -15.62 23.94
N SER A 33 -18.74 -16.63 24.71
CA SER A 33 -19.44 -17.80 24.17
C SER A 33 -20.78 -17.45 23.50
N LEU A 34 -21.46 -16.39 23.95
CA LEU A 34 -22.62 -15.83 23.26
C LEU A 34 -22.28 -15.31 21.84
N MET A 35 -21.10 -14.70 21.63
CA MET A 35 -20.66 -14.17 20.32
C MET A 35 -20.11 -15.23 19.36
N GLU A 36 -19.88 -16.45 19.85
CA GLU A 36 -19.49 -17.60 19.01
C GLU A 36 -20.71 -18.21 18.29
N LEU A 37 -21.94 -17.97 18.78
CA LEU A 37 -23.19 -18.46 18.20
C LEU A 37 -23.72 -17.56 17.06
N ARG A 38 -24.62 -18.10 16.22
CA ARG A 38 -25.27 -17.37 15.11
C ARG A 38 -26.77 -17.64 15.04
N GLY A 39 -27.52 -16.70 14.47
CA GLY A 39 -28.92 -16.91 14.08
C GLY A 39 -29.80 -17.45 15.20
N THR A 40 -30.56 -18.51 14.89
CA THR A 40 -31.52 -19.12 15.83
C THR A 40 -30.88 -19.68 17.09
N GLU A 41 -29.64 -20.18 17.03
CA GLU A 41 -28.93 -20.70 18.22
C GLU A 41 -28.59 -19.58 19.20
N ALA A 42 -28.13 -18.44 18.68
CA ALA A 42 -27.90 -17.25 19.48
C ALA A 42 -29.20 -16.70 20.10
N VAL A 43 -30.32 -16.70 19.36
CA VAL A 43 -31.65 -16.31 19.88
C VAL A 43 -32.11 -17.23 21.00
N VAL A 44 -31.93 -18.55 20.88
CA VAL A 44 -32.26 -19.51 21.95
C VAL A 44 -31.37 -19.28 23.16
N LYS A 45 -30.05 -19.26 23.00
CA LYS A 45 -29.10 -19.09 24.12
C LYS A 45 -29.33 -17.78 24.87
N LEU A 46 -29.66 -16.70 24.17
CA LEU A 46 -29.96 -15.40 24.77
C LEU A 46 -31.28 -15.43 25.57
N LYS A 47 -32.32 -16.11 25.06
CA LYS A 47 -33.58 -16.32 25.79
C LYS A 47 -33.41 -17.20 27.03
N GLU A 48 -32.62 -18.28 26.94
CA GLU A 48 -32.36 -19.18 28.07
C GLU A 48 -31.49 -18.54 29.16
N SER A 49 -30.47 -17.76 28.76
CA SER A 49 -29.45 -17.24 29.70
C SER A 49 -29.80 -15.85 30.26
N TYR A 50 -30.57 -15.05 29.52
CA TYR A 50 -30.87 -13.65 29.85
C TYR A 50 -32.35 -13.25 29.69
N GLY A 51 -33.22 -14.14 29.19
CA GLY A 51 -34.63 -13.88 28.92
C GLY A 51 -34.87 -13.08 27.62
N ASP A 52 -34.28 -11.89 27.52
CA ASP A 52 -34.41 -10.96 26.39
C ASP A 52 -33.18 -10.06 26.23
N THR A 53 -33.13 -9.27 25.15
CA THR A 53 -32.02 -8.33 24.88
C THR A 53 -31.98 -7.19 25.90
N GLU A 54 -33.12 -6.82 26.47
CA GLU A 54 -33.19 -5.96 27.64
C GLU A 54 -32.58 -6.63 28.89
N GLY A 55 -32.81 -7.91 29.12
CA GLY A 55 -32.25 -8.66 30.25
C GLY A 55 -30.73 -8.70 30.23
N LEU A 56 -30.14 -8.88 29.05
CA LEU A 56 -28.69 -8.69 28.84
C LEU A 56 -28.25 -7.27 29.23
N CYS A 57 -29.02 -6.24 28.85
CA CYS A 57 -28.74 -4.85 29.26
C CYS A 57 -28.87 -4.64 30.78
N ARG A 58 -29.89 -5.24 31.43
CA ARG A 58 -30.08 -5.23 32.90
C ARG A 58 -28.89 -5.88 33.61
N HIS A 59 -28.40 -7.03 33.13
CA HIS A 59 -27.24 -7.74 33.67
C HIS A 59 -25.92 -6.96 33.48
N LEU A 60 -25.79 -6.22 32.38
CA LEU A 60 -24.66 -5.31 32.08
C LEU A 60 -24.78 -3.92 32.76
N LYS A 61 -25.85 -3.67 33.52
CA LYS A 61 -26.18 -2.37 34.14
C LYS A 61 -26.14 -1.21 33.13
N THR A 62 -26.82 -1.38 31.99
CA THR A 62 -26.93 -0.37 30.93
C THR A 62 -28.40 -0.19 30.52
N SER A 63 -28.76 1.02 30.09
CA SER A 63 -30.12 1.33 29.62
C SER A 63 -30.21 1.22 28.09
N PRO A 64 -31.14 0.44 27.50
CA PRO A 64 -31.32 0.38 26.04
C PRO A 64 -31.60 1.74 25.37
N THR A 65 -32.21 2.67 26.13
CA THR A 65 -32.57 4.02 25.68
C THR A 65 -31.49 5.05 25.97
N GLU A 66 -30.90 5.03 27.18
CA GLU A 66 -29.99 6.08 27.69
C GLU A 66 -28.51 5.68 27.72
N GLY A 67 -28.20 4.39 27.59
CA GLY A 67 -26.85 3.83 27.63
C GLY A 67 -26.21 3.79 29.01
N LEU A 68 -24.88 3.93 29.04
CA LEU A 68 -24.09 3.98 30.28
C LEU A 68 -24.12 5.38 30.91
N PRO A 69 -24.02 5.53 32.24
CA PRO A 69 -23.97 6.83 32.90
C PRO A 69 -22.68 7.64 32.64
N GLY A 70 -21.69 7.06 31.94
CA GLY A 70 -20.49 7.76 31.47
C GLY A 70 -19.48 8.17 32.55
N THR A 71 -19.65 7.75 33.80
CA THR A 71 -18.72 8.05 34.90
C THR A 71 -17.41 7.29 34.71
N ALA A 72 -16.28 8.01 34.77
CA ALA A 72 -14.95 7.43 34.49
C ALA A 72 -14.64 6.17 35.34
N ALA A 73 -15.06 6.15 36.61
CA ALA A 73 -14.89 5.00 37.50
C ALA A 73 -15.67 3.74 37.04
N ASP A 74 -16.82 3.86 36.38
CA ASP A 74 -17.53 2.71 35.82
C ASP A 74 -16.87 2.24 34.51
N LEU A 75 -16.43 3.18 33.66
CA LEU A 75 -15.71 2.87 32.44
C LEU A 75 -14.39 2.14 32.74
N ASP A 76 -13.62 2.58 33.73
CA ASP A 76 -12.36 1.94 34.11
C ASP A 76 -12.56 0.60 34.86
N LYS A 77 -13.65 0.44 35.62
CA LYS A 77 -14.08 -0.88 36.12
C LYS A 77 -14.35 -1.85 34.96
N ARG A 78 -15.12 -1.42 33.95
CA ARG A 78 -15.45 -2.27 32.77
C ARG A 78 -14.19 -2.66 32.00
N LYS A 79 -13.24 -1.73 31.82
CA LYS A 79 -11.92 -2.01 31.23
C LYS A 79 -11.10 -3.05 32.00
N LEU A 80 -11.23 -3.08 33.33
CA LEU A 80 -10.55 -4.06 34.18
C LEU A 80 -11.17 -5.46 34.09
N ILE A 81 -12.50 -5.55 33.99
CA ILE A 81 -13.26 -6.81 34.06
C ILE A 81 -13.42 -7.46 32.68
N PHE A 82 -13.75 -6.68 31.64
CA PHE A 82 -14.08 -7.19 30.31
C PHE A 82 -13.00 -6.91 29.25
N GLY A 83 -11.94 -6.17 29.61
CA GLY A 83 -10.87 -5.75 28.72
C GLY A 83 -11.12 -4.40 28.04
N GLN A 84 -10.15 -3.98 27.21
CA GLN A 84 -10.16 -2.69 26.50
C GLN A 84 -10.31 -2.93 25.00
N ASN A 85 -10.91 -2.00 24.26
CA ASN A 85 -11.10 -2.12 22.80
C ASN A 85 -9.82 -1.79 22.01
N PHE A 86 -8.73 -2.48 22.32
CA PHE A 86 -7.42 -2.29 21.71
C PHE A 86 -6.75 -3.64 21.47
N ILE A 87 -6.44 -3.95 20.21
CA ILE A 87 -5.66 -5.12 19.81
C ILE A 87 -4.18 -4.69 19.76
N PRO A 88 -3.29 -5.24 20.60
CA PRO A 88 -1.92 -4.76 20.69
C PRO A 88 -1.12 -5.08 19.42
N PRO A 89 -0.54 -4.09 18.72
CA PRO A 89 0.27 -4.34 17.52
C PRO A 89 1.56 -5.09 17.86
N LYS A 90 2.13 -5.80 16.87
CA LYS A 90 3.41 -6.52 17.02
C LYS A 90 4.47 -5.59 17.62
N LYS A 91 5.19 -6.07 18.64
CA LYS A 91 6.21 -5.28 19.35
C LYS A 91 7.26 -4.77 18.33
N PRO A 92 7.70 -3.50 18.45
CA PRO A 92 8.70 -2.94 17.54
C PRO A 92 10.03 -3.69 17.65
N LYS A 93 10.87 -3.63 16.61
CA LYS A 93 12.24 -4.14 16.73
C LYS A 93 13.01 -3.28 17.74
N THR A 94 13.84 -3.90 18.56
CA THR A 94 14.73 -3.15 19.45
C THR A 94 15.91 -2.59 18.65
N PHE A 95 16.52 -1.50 19.12
CA PHE A 95 17.72 -0.95 18.46
C PHE A 95 18.85 -2.00 18.34
N LEU A 96 19.05 -2.82 19.37
CA LEU A 96 20.03 -3.92 19.34
C LEU A 96 19.67 -5.02 18.33
N GLN A 97 18.37 -5.26 18.09
CA GLN A 97 17.92 -6.19 17.05
C GLN A 97 18.18 -5.63 15.64
N LEU A 98 18.00 -4.33 15.43
CA LEU A 98 18.33 -3.67 14.15
C LEU A 98 19.85 -3.63 13.90
N VAL A 99 20.66 -3.41 14.95
CA VAL A 99 22.13 -3.56 14.88
C VAL A 99 22.52 -4.99 14.52
N TRP A 100 21.91 -6.00 15.14
CA TRP A 100 22.18 -7.41 14.82
C TRP A 100 21.75 -7.78 13.39
N GLU A 101 20.64 -7.22 12.89
CA GLU A 101 20.14 -7.46 11.54
C GLU A 101 21.02 -6.78 10.47
N ALA A 102 21.57 -5.59 10.76
CA ALA A 102 22.56 -4.94 9.91
C ALA A 102 23.90 -5.70 9.87
N LEU A 103 24.31 -6.34 10.98
CA LEU A 103 25.48 -7.24 11.03
C LEU A 103 25.29 -8.57 10.26
N GLN A 104 24.10 -8.84 9.72
CA GLN A 104 23.84 -10.05 8.92
C GLN A 104 24.05 -9.86 7.42
N ASP A 105 24.52 -8.69 6.97
CA ASP A 105 24.93 -8.52 5.56
C ASP A 105 26.20 -9.33 5.24
N VAL A 106 26.14 -10.08 4.14
CA VAL A 106 27.22 -10.97 3.70
C VAL A 106 28.49 -10.18 3.34
N THR A 107 28.35 -8.96 2.82
CA THR A 107 29.49 -8.10 2.45
C THR A 107 30.26 -7.63 3.68
N LEU A 108 29.55 -7.16 4.71
CA LEU A 108 30.12 -6.74 5.99
C LEU A 108 30.76 -7.92 6.73
N ILE A 109 30.11 -9.09 6.76
CA ILE A 109 30.68 -10.31 7.34
C ILE A 109 32.00 -10.71 6.65
N ILE A 110 32.07 -10.64 5.32
CA ILE A 110 33.30 -10.93 4.57
C ILE A 110 34.41 -9.92 4.93
N LEU A 111 34.05 -8.64 5.07
CA LEU A 111 34.99 -7.58 5.45
C LEU A 111 35.49 -7.72 6.90
N GLU A 112 34.63 -8.09 7.85
CA GLU A 112 35.01 -8.40 9.23
C GLU A 112 35.96 -9.61 9.29
N ILE A 113 35.67 -10.69 8.56
CA ILE A 113 36.55 -11.86 8.47
C ILE A 113 37.91 -11.46 7.89
N ALA A 114 37.94 -10.65 6.83
CA ALA A 114 39.19 -10.18 6.23
C ALA A 114 39.99 -9.25 7.17
N ALA A 115 39.30 -8.39 7.93
CA ALA A 115 39.92 -7.53 8.95
C ALA A 115 40.52 -8.35 10.11
N ILE A 116 39.81 -9.39 10.58
CA ILE A 116 40.28 -10.32 11.63
C ILE A 116 41.49 -11.13 11.13
N ILE A 117 41.51 -11.55 9.87
CA ILE A 117 42.67 -12.24 9.27
C ILE A 117 43.87 -11.29 9.14
N SER A 118 43.66 -10.06 8.67
CA SER A 118 44.72 -9.04 8.59
C SER A 118 45.32 -8.75 9.97
N LEU A 119 44.46 -8.52 10.97
CA LEU A 119 44.85 -8.30 12.36
C LEU A 119 45.61 -9.52 12.93
N GLY A 120 45.13 -10.74 12.70
CA GLY A 120 45.79 -11.96 13.14
C GLY A 120 47.17 -12.19 12.51
N LEU A 121 47.35 -11.82 11.23
CA LEU A 121 48.65 -11.85 10.57
C LEU A 121 49.59 -10.74 11.05
N SER A 122 49.06 -9.57 11.43
CA SER A 122 49.87 -8.46 11.96
C SER A 122 50.56 -8.77 13.30
N PHE A 123 50.07 -9.76 14.05
CA PHE A 123 50.69 -10.25 15.29
C PHE A 123 51.60 -11.48 15.11
N TYR A 124 51.79 -11.97 13.87
CA TYR A 124 52.59 -13.17 13.60
C TYR A 124 54.00 -12.83 13.09
N HIS A 125 54.96 -12.72 14.02
CA HIS A 125 56.37 -12.61 13.68
C HIS A 125 56.98 -13.99 13.37
N PRO A 126 57.65 -14.20 12.22
CA PRO A 126 58.36 -15.45 11.94
C PRO A 126 59.63 -15.54 12.82
N PRO A 127 59.95 -16.72 13.38
CA PRO A 127 61.12 -16.88 14.24
C PRO A 127 62.42 -16.96 13.42
N GLY A 128 63.00 -15.80 13.07
CA GLY A 128 64.24 -15.76 12.28
C GLY A 128 64.71 -14.36 11.86
N GLU A 129 65.05 -13.49 12.83
CA GLU A 129 65.55 -12.12 12.61
C GLU A 129 67.01 -12.05 12.06
N GLY A 130 67.43 -13.02 11.23
CA GLY A 130 68.83 -13.20 10.83
C GLY A 130 69.12 -13.47 9.35
N ASN A 131 68.09 -13.60 8.49
CA ASN A 131 68.28 -13.91 7.06
C ASN A 131 68.01 -12.68 6.16
N GLU A 132 69.07 -12.11 5.60
CA GLU A 132 69.04 -10.94 4.71
C GLU A 132 68.18 -11.16 3.44
N ASP A 133 67.97 -12.42 3.02
CA ASP A 133 67.14 -12.78 1.86
C ASP A 133 65.63 -12.56 2.08
N CYS A 134 65.10 -12.80 3.29
CA CYS A 134 63.72 -12.37 3.61
C CYS A 134 63.68 -10.86 3.88
N ALA A 135 64.72 -10.29 4.51
CA ALA A 135 64.79 -8.85 4.77
C ALA A 135 64.75 -8.03 3.46
N THR A 136 65.44 -8.46 2.41
CA THR A 136 65.39 -7.84 1.07
C THR A 136 64.10 -8.14 0.28
N ALA A 137 63.15 -8.89 0.84
CA ALA A 137 61.74 -8.91 0.41
C ALA A 137 60.85 -7.93 1.21
N ALA A 138 61.35 -7.38 2.32
CA ALA A 138 60.71 -6.37 3.16
C ALA A 138 61.46 -5.01 3.16
N ALA A 139 62.53 -4.85 2.37
CA ALA A 139 63.48 -3.75 2.48
C ALA A 139 62.95 -2.38 2.01
N GLY A 140 62.21 -1.73 2.91
CA GLY A 140 62.19 -0.28 3.07
C GLY A 140 62.44 0.18 4.52
N ALA A 141 62.69 -0.78 5.43
CA ALA A 141 62.63 -0.59 6.87
C ALA A 141 64.00 -0.34 7.52
N GLU A 142 64.31 0.93 7.82
CA GLU A 142 65.29 1.34 8.82
C GLU A 142 64.64 2.34 9.81
N ASP A 143 63.63 1.89 10.58
CA ASP A 143 63.30 2.52 11.87
C ASP A 143 62.48 1.58 12.78
N GLU A 144 62.72 1.64 14.09
CA GLU A 144 62.16 0.68 15.07
C GLU A 144 60.63 0.83 15.30
N GLY A 145 60.01 1.87 14.73
CA GLY A 145 58.59 2.22 14.93
C GLY A 145 57.57 1.60 13.97
N GLU A 146 58.00 0.75 13.03
CA GLU A 146 57.11 0.21 11.98
C GLU A 146 56.25 -0.98 12.44
N ALA A 147 56.78 -1.85 13.32
CA ALA A 147 56.05 -3.00 13.84
C ALA A 147 54.77 -2.63 14.62
N GLU A 148 54.77 -1.49 15.31
CA GLU A 148 53.62 -1.01 16.09
C GLU A 148 52.44 -0.49 15.23
N ALA A 149 52.61 -0.39 13.89
CA ALA A 149 51.57 0.18 13.02
C ALA A 149 50.66 -0.88 12.35
N GLY A 150 51.13 -2.11 12.16
CA GLY A 150 50.45 -3.10 11.28
C GLY A 150 49.06 -3.54 11.75
N TRP A 151 48.80 -3.56 13.07
CA TRP A 151 47.49 -3.89 13.63
C TRP A 151 46.43 -2.81 13.41
N ILE A 152 46.86 -1.55 13.15
CA ILE A 152 45.97 -0.39 13.06
C ILE A 152 45.04 -0.50 11.85
N GLU A 153 45.51 -1.03 10.71
CA GLU A 153 44.65 -1.16 9.50
C GLU A 153 43.48 -2.13 9.76
N GLY A 154 43.76 -3.33 10.31
CA GLY A 154 42.73 -4.31 10.66
C GLY A 154 41.76 -3.79 11.74
N ALA A 155 42.28 -3.14 12.78
CA ALA A 155 41.47 -2.57 13.84
C ALA A 155 40.60 -1.38 13.36
N ALA A 156 41.12 -0.53 12.47
CA ALA A 156 40.40 0.60 11.91
C ALA A 156 39.28 0.16 10.97
N ILE A 157 39.45 -0.91 10.18
CA ILE A 157 38.37 -1.51 9.38
C ILE A 157 37.25 -2.02 10.31
N LEU A 158 37.59 -2.79 11.35
CA LEU A 158 36.61 -3.36 12.28
C LEU A 158 35.82 -2.26 13.02
N LEU A 159 36.51 -1.23 13.52
CA LEU A 159 35.87 -0.07 14.14
C LEU A 159 34.97 0.70 13.15
N SER A 160 35.40 0.84 11.90
CA SER A 160 34.62 1.51 10.84
C SER A 160 33.34 0.75 10.50
N VAL A 161 33.39 -0.59 10.42
CA VAL A 161 32.20 -1.43 10.20
C VAL A 161 31.20 -1.24 11.35
N ILE A 162 31.65 -1.26 12.61
CA ILE A 162 30.80 -0.98 13.77
C ILE A 162 30.16 0.42 13.67
N CYS A 163 30.92 1.45 13.26
CA CYS A 163 30.37 2.79 13.07
C CYS A 163 29.32 2.86 11.95
N VAL A 164 29.55 2.22 10.80
CA VAL A 164 28.59 2.15 9.69
C VAL A 164 27.31 1.44 10.15
N VAL A 165 27.43 0.26 10.75
CA VAL A 165 26.32 -0.54 11.29
C VAL A 165 25.47 0.26 12.30
N LEU A 166 26.11 1.00 13.22
CA LEU A 166 25.40 1.82 14.20
C LEU A 166 24.62 2.99 13.55
N VAL A 167 25.19 3.62 12.51
CA VAL A 167 24.50 4.69 11.77
C VAL A 167 23.33 4.13 10.95
N THR A 168 23.51 3.00 10.26
CA THR A 168 22.46 2.31 9.52
C THR A 168 21.31 1.88 10.44
N ALA A 169 21.61 1.25 11.58
CA ALA A 169 20.60 0.86 12.57
C ALA A 169 19.89 2.07 13.21
N PHE A 170 20.58 3.20 13.39
CA PHE A 170 19.95 4.45 13.87
C PHE A 170 19.00 5.06 12.84
N ASN A 171 19.36 4.98 11.55
CA ASN A 171 18.51 5.40 10.43
C ASN A 171 17.23 4.54 10.38
N ASP A 172 17.38 3.21 10.44
CA ASP A 172 16.24 2.28 10.42
C ASP A 172 15.36 2.33 11.68
N TRP A 173 15.95 2.57 12.86
CA TRP A 173 15.17 2.86 14.07
C TRP A 173 14.39 4.18 13.95
N SER A 174 15.00 5.21 13.35
CA SER A 174 14.34 6.50 13.10
C SER A 174 13.23 6.38 12.04
N LYS A 175 13.37 5.47 11.09
CA LYS A 175 12.37 5.08 10.08
C LYS A 175 11.18 4.35 10.73
N GLU A 176 11.42 3.31 11.53
CA GLU A 176 10.36 2.58 12.25
C GLU A 176 9.60 3.49 13.22
N LYS A 177 10.32 4.36 13.95
CA LYS A 177 9.73 5.38 14.84
C LYS A 177 8.81 6.36 14.08
N GLN A 178 9.13 6.71 12.84
CA GLN A 178 8.26 7.55 12.01
C GLN A 178 7.00 6.79 11.56
N PHE A 179 7.12 5.54 11.11
CA PHE A 179 5.95 4.72 10.75
C PHE A 179 4.99 4.50 11.93
N ARG A 180 5.51 4.19 13.12
CA ARG A 180 4.66 4.01 14.31
C ARG A 180 3.98 5.31 14.74
N GLY A 181 4.59 6.47 14.50
CA GLY A 181 3.98 7.79 14.72
C GLY A 181 2.88 8.16 13.72
N LEU A 182 2.87 7.54 12.53
CA LEU A 182 1.77 7.66 11.55
C LEU A 182 0.62 6.71 11.93
N GLN A 183 0.94 5.44 12.19
CA GLN A 183 -0.02 4.41 12.60
C GLN A 183 -0.85 4.84 13.82
N SER A 184 -0.17 5.34 14.87
CA SER A 184 -0.80 5.86 16.09
C SER A 184 -1.74 7.05 15.88
N ARG A 185 -1.71 7.72 14.71
CA ARG A 185 -2.66 8.79 14.36
C ARG A 185 -3.84 8.27 13.55
N ILE A 186 -3.61 7.32 12.63
CA ILE A 186 -4.68 6.62 11.90
C ILE A 186 -5.66 5.98 12.92
N GLU A 187 -5.12 5.35 13.96
CA GLU A 187 -5.88 4.74 15.06
C GLU A 187 -6.66 5.77 15.94
N GLN A 188 -6.26 7.05 15.93
CA GLN A 188 -6.90 8.11 16.72
C GLN A 188 -8.02 8.86 15.98
N GLU A 189 -8.06 8.79 14.65
CA GLU A 189 -9.12 9.43 13.85
C GLU A 189 -10.40 8.58 13.76
N GLN A 190 -10.31 7.26 14.00
CA GLN A 190 -11.47 6.36 14.05
C GLN A 190 -12.34 6.63 15.30
N LYS A 191 -13.56 7.10 15.07
CA LYS A 191 -14.56 7.41 16.10
C LYS A 191 -15.87 6.70 15.83
N PHE A 192 -16.54 6.24 16.88
CA PHE A 192 -17.86 5.63 16.79
C PHE A 192 -18.93 6.40 17.56
N THR A 193 -20.19 6.22 17.17
CA THR A 193 -21.34 6.90 17.79
C THR A 193 -21.95 6.01 18.87
N VAL A 194 -21.96 6.49 20.12
CA VAL A 194 -22.52 5.76 21.28
C VAL A 194 -23.51 6.63 22.05
N VAL A 195 -24.41 5.99 22.79
CA VAL A 195 -25.29 6.66 23.75
C VAL A 195 -24.71 6.51 25.16
N ARG A 196 -24.46 7.63 25.83
CA ARG A 196 -24.11 7.68 27.26
C ARG A 196 -24.87 8.82 27.94
N GLY A 197 -25.48 8.55 29.10
CA GLY A 197 -26.26 9.53 29.87
C GLY A 197 -27.45 10.14 29.12
N GLY A 198 -28.10 9.36 28.23
CA GLY A 198 -29.17 9.85 27.35
C GLY A 198 -28.68 10.67 26.15
N GLN A 199 -27.39 10.97 26.04
CA GLN A 199 -26.82 11.79 24.97
C GLN A 199 -26.11 10.91 23.93
N VAL A 200 -26.32 11.25 22.65
CA VAL A 200 -25.61 10.64 21.52
C VAL A 200 -24.28 11.38 21.33
N ILE A 201 -23.17 10.69 21.56
CA ILE A 201 -21.82 11.26 21.52
C ILE A 201 -20.92 10.45 20.57
N GLN A 202 -19.84 11.07 20.08
CA GLN A 202 -18.80 10.37 19.32
C GLN A 202 -17.53 10.25 20.14
N ILE A 203 -17.06 9.01 20.31
CA ILE A 203 -15.84 8.68 21.07
C ILE A 203 -14.84 7.94 20.18
N PRO A 204 -13.53 7.96 20.47
CA PRO A 204 -12.55 7.10 19.79
C PRO A 204 -12.93 5.62 19.94
N VAL A 205 -12.66 4.81 18.91
CA VAL A 205 -12.97 3.37 18.90
C VAL A 205 -12.35 2.63 20.10
N ALA A 206 -11.18 3.04 20.55
CA ALA A 206 -10.48 2.46 21.71
C ALA A 206 -11.13 2.78 23.09
N GLU A 207 -12.07 3.73 23.16
CA GLU A 207 -12.78 4.11 24.40
C GLU A 207 -14.15 3.42 24.58
N ILE A 208 -14.52 2.54 23.64
CA ILE A 208 -15.71 1.70 23.71
C ILE A 208 -15.51 0.61 24.77
N VAL A 209 -16.52 0.36 25.60
CA VAL A 209 -16.52 -0.67 26.65
C VAL A 209 -17.77 -1.55 26.58
N VAL A 210 -17.67 -2.75 27.16
CA VAL A 210 -18.79 -3.69 27.28
C VAL A 210 -19.94 -3.07 28.09
N GLY A 211 -21.14 -3.09 27.51
CA GLY A 211 -22.33 -2.39 28.00
C GLY A 211 -22.59 -1.01 27.39
N ASP A 212 -21.70 -0.45 26.57
CA ASP A 212 -22.04 0.71 25.74
C ASP A 212 -23.19 0.38 24.78
N ILE A 213 -24.04 1.38 24.51
CA ILE A 213 -25.07 1.30 23.47
C ILE A 213 -24.54 2.01 22.22
N ALA A 214 -24.03 1.24 21.27
CA ALA A 214 -23.55 1.76 20.00
C ALA A 214 -24.73 2.02 19.05
N GLN A 215 -24.78 3.20 18.45
CA GLN A 215 -25.77 3.56 17.43
C GLN A 215 -25.16 3.35 16.04
N ILE A 216 -25.75 2.43 15.28
CA ILE A 216 -25.20 1.93 14.02
C ILE A 216 -26.05 2.39 12.84
N LYS A 217 -25.41 2.77 11.72
CA LYS A 217 -26.04 3.26 10.49
C LYS A 217 -25.32 2.71 9.26
N TYR A 218 -25.99 2.77 8.11
CA TYR A 218 -25.39 2.58 6.79
C TYR A 218 -23.98 3.22 6.66
N GLY A 219 -23.01 2.41 6.26
CA GLY A 219 -21.62 2.81 6.02
C GLY A 219 -20.67 2.76 7.22
N ASP A 220 -21.16 2.38 8.41
CA ASP A 220 -20.32 2.14 9.58
C ASP A 220 -19.54 0.81 9.47
N LEU A 221 -18.28 0.82 9.94
CA LEU A 221 -17.53 -0.38 10.31
C LEU A 221 -17.83 -0.69 11.78
N LEU A 222 -18.26 -1.91 12.10
CA LEU A 222 -18.53 -2.30 13.48
C LEU A 222 -17.22 -2.43 14.30
N PRO A 223 -17.08 -1.69 15.42
CA PRO A 223 -15.80 -1.56 16.15
C PRO A 223 -15.62 -2.57 17.30
N ALA A 224 -16.65 -3.36 17.59
CA ALA A 224 -16.76 -4.29 18.72
C ALA A 224 -17.91 -5.26 18.43
N ASP A 225 -17.93 -6.42 19.08
CA ASP A 225 -19.05 -7.35 18.99
C ASP A 225 -20.22 -6.87 19.86
N GLY A 226 -21.45 -7.19 19.47
CA GLY A 226 -22.65 -6.76 20.17
C GLY A 226 -23.93 -7.50 19.80
N VAL A 227 -25.00 -7.15 20.51
CA VAL A 227 -26.35 -7.68 20.27
C VAL A 227 -27.28 -6.57 19.81
N PHE A 228 -27.95 -6.79 18.68
CA PHE A 228 -28.96 -5.91 18.11
C PHE A 228 -30.17 -5.76 19.05
N ILE A 229 -30.51 -4.51 19.37
CA ILE A 229 -31.63 -4.18 20.27
C ILE A 229 -32.86 -3.76 19.45
N GLN A 230 -32.68 -2.80 18.55
CA GLN A 230 -33.76 -2.21 17.74
C GLN A 230 -33.18 -1.55 16.49
N GLY A 231 -33.96 -1.45 15.41
CA GLY A 231 -33.53 -0.81 14.18
C GLY A 231 -34.48 -1.06 13.01
N ASN A 232 -34.20 -0.38 11.89
CA ASN A 232 -34.98 -0.45 10.66
C ASN A 232 -34.12 -1.09 9.56
N ASP A 233 -34.56 -2.25 9.06
CA ASP A 233 -34.00 -2.98 7.91
C ASP A 233 -32.47 -3.06 7.84
N LEU A 234 -31.86 -3.40 8.98
CA LEU A 234 -30.41 -3.57 9.09
C LEU A 234 -29.93 -4.77 8.26
N LYS A 235 -28.98 -4.52 7.36
CA LYS A 235 -28.21 -5.56 6.66
C LYS A 235 -26.71 -5.33 6.83
N ILE A 236 -25.95 -6.43 6.94
CA ILE A 236 -24.51 -6.41 7.18
C ILE A 236 -23.80 -7.33 6.18
N ASP A 237 -22.61 -6.90 5.76
CA ASP A 237 -21.63 -7.72 5.04
C ASP A 237 -20.68 -8.35 6.06
N GLU A 238 -20.71 -9.68 6.16
CA GLU A 238 -19.87 -10.47 7.07
C GLU A 238 -18.70 -11.17 6.35
N SER A 239 -18.45 -10.86 5.07
CA SER A 239 -17.45 -11.54 4.23
C SER A 239 -16.03 -11.51 4.81
N SER A 240 -15.68 -10.45 5.55
CA SER A 240 -14.43 -10.32 6.32
C SER A 240 -14.21 -11.42 7.38
N LEU A 241 -15.27 -12.15 7.78
CA LEU A 241 -15.25 -13.22 8.78
C LEU A 241 -15.73 -14.57 8.24
N THR A 242 -16.76 -14.60 7.37
CA THR A 242 -17.34 -15.83 6.83
C THR A 242 -16.77 -16.23 5.46
N GLY A 243 -16.24 -15.27 4.70
CA GLY A 243 -15.93 -15.42 3.27
C GLY A 243 -17.15 -15.36 2.34
N GLU A 244 -18.37 -15.28 2.87
CA GLU A 244 -19.61 -15.19 2.10
C GLU A 244 -19.97 -13.72 1.84
N SER A 245 -20.16 -13.34 0.57
CA SER A 245 -20.41 -11.95 0.15
C SER A 245 -21.89 -11.52 0.18
N ASP A 246 -22.78 -12.38 0.68
CA ASP A 246 -24.22 -12.11 0.74
C ASP A 246 -24.60 -11.26 1.97
N GLN A 247 -25.53 -10.32 1.77
CA GLN A 247 -25.95 -9.40 2.83
C GLN A 247 -26.85 -10.09 3.87
N VAL A 248 -26.35 -10.27 5.09
CA VAL A 248 -27.09 -10.85 6.20
C VAL A 248 -28.05 -9.81 6.80
N ARG A 249 -29.37 -10.04 6.69
CA ARG A 249 -30.39 -9.19 7.34
C ARG A 249 -30.51 -9.56 8.82
N LYS A 250 -30.27 -8.58 9.70
CA LYS A 250 -30.24 -8.74 11.15
C LYS A 250 -31.57 -8.35 11.79
N SER A 251 -32.02 -9.09 12.79
CA SER A 251 -33.23 -8.80 13.57
C SER A 251 -33.24 -9.54 14.91
N VAL A 252 -33.98 -9.00 15.89
CA VAL A 252 -34.06 -9.54 17.26
C VAL A 252 -34.51 -11.02 17.27
N ASP A 253 -35.45 -11.38 16.40
CA ASP A 253 -36.06 -12.72 16.38
C ASP A 253 -35.33 -13.78 15.54
N LYS A 254 -34.44 -13.37 14.62
CA LYS A 254 -33.81 -14.29 13.66
C LYS A 254 -32.29 -14.37 13.79
N ASP A 255 -31.63 -13.23 13.81
CA ASP A 255 -30.18 -13.14 13.97
C ASP A 255 -29.80 -11.76 14.55
N PRO A 256 -29.67 -11.66 15.89
CA PRO A 256 -29.34 -10.42 16.56
C PRO A 256 -27.83 -10.23 16.79
N MET A 257 -26.98 -11.15 16.32
CA MET A 257 -25.53 -11.06 16.53
C MET A 257 -24.88 -10.06 15.57
N LEU A 258 -24.03 -9.19 16.09
CA LEU A 258 -23.33 -8.13 15.36
C LEU A 258 -21.84 -8.19 15.70
N LEU A 259 -20.99 -8.09 14.68
CA LEU A 259 -19.60 -8.54 14.77
C LEU A 259 -18.61 -7.44 14.43
N SER A 260 -17.58 -7.30 15.25
CA SER A 260 -16.39 -6.49 14.98
C SER A 260 -15.80 -6.84 13.60
N GLY A 261 -15.40 -5.84 12.82
CA GLY A 261 -14.80 -6.04 11.50
C GLY A 261 -15.80 -6.29 10.36
N THR A 262 -17.12 -6.15 10.61
CA THR A 262 -18.18 -6.25 9.59
C THR A 262 -18.77 -4.89 9.26
N HIS A 263 -19.38 -4.75 8.07
CA HIS A 263 -19.84 -3.46 7.54
C HIS A 263 -21.36 -3.36 7.44
N VAL A 264 -21.94 -2.23 7.85
CA VAL A 264 -23.37 -1.98 7.72
C VAL A 264 -23.72 -1.54 6.30
N MET A 265 -24.32 -2.45 5.53
CA MET A 265 -24.60 -2.25 4.09
C MET A 265 -25.96 -1.62 3.80
N GLU A 266 -26.96 -1.81 4.66
CA GLU A 266 -28.25 -1.10 4.59
C GLU A 266 -28.83 -0.91 6.01
N GLY A 267 -29.75 0.06 6.14
CA GLY A 267 -30.53 0.26 7.36
C GLY A 267 -29.80 1.04 8.48
N SER A 268 -30.33 0.93 9.69
CA SER A 268 -29.77 1.51 10.92
C SER A 268 -30.37 0.88 12.18
N GLY A 269 -29.72 1.04 13.34
CA GLY A 269 -30.22 0.52 14.61
C GLY A 269 -29.38 0.90 15.83
N ARG A 270 -29.53 0.12 16.90
CA ARG A 270 -28.73 0.16 18.12
C ARG A 270 -28.29 -1.24 18.52
N MET A 271 -27.09 -1.34 19.10
CA MET A 271 -26.58 -2.57 19.69
C MET A 271 -26.00 -2.34 21.09
N VAL A 272 -26.09 -3.33 21.96
CA VAL A 272 -25.31 -3.38 23.21
C VAL A 272 -23.99 -4.08 22.94
N VAL A 273 -22.88 -3.45 23.31
CA VAL A 273 -21.53 -4.01 23.15
C VAL A 273 -21.30 -5.13 24.15
N THR A 274 -20.87 -6.31 23.69
CA THR A 274 -20.67 -7.52 24.49
C THR A 274 -19.20 -7.95 24.59
N ALA A 275 -18.41 -7.78 23.53
CA ALA A 275 -16.98 -8.13 23.53
C ALA A 275 -16.13 -7.10 22.74
N VAL A 276 -14.94 -6.81 23.26
CA VAL A 276 -14.04 -5.74 22.79
C VAL A 276 -12.60 -6.22 22.65
N GLY A 277 -11.84 -5.59 21.75
CA GLY A 277 -10.40 -5.83 21.58
C GLY A 277 -10.08 -7.29 21.31
N VAL A 278 -9.12 -7.86 22.03
CA VAL A 278 -8.72 -9.28 21.89
C VAL A 278 -9.81 -10.30 22.25
N ASN A 279 -10.91 -9.86 22.89
CA ASN A 279 -12.02 -10.72 23.26
C ASN A 279 -13.13 -10.78 22.19
N SER A 280 -13.09 -9.92 21.15
CA SER A 280 -14.01 -10.00 20.02
C SER A 280 -13.64 -11.13 19.06
N GLN A 281 -14.57 -11.57 18.23
CA GLN A 281 -14.31 -12.61 17.21
C GLN A 281 -13.14 -12.24 16.29
N THR A 282 -13.07 -10.99 15.82
CA THR A 282 -11.92 -10.50 15.05
C THR A 282 -10.63 -10.51 15.87
N GLY A 283 -10.70 -10.11 17.15
CA GLY A 283 -9.54 -10.08 18.05
C GLY A 283 -8.97 -11.46 18.35
N ILE A 284 -9.83 -12.47 18.50
CA ILE A 284 -9.45 -13.88 18.66
C ILE A 284 -8.74 -14.37 17.40
N ILE A 285 -9.33 -14.16 16.21
CA ILE A 285 -8.74 -14.55 14.92
C ILE A 285 -7.38 -13.86 14.71
N PHE A 286 -7.30 -12.56 14.95
CA PHE A 286 -6.06 -11.79 14.78
C PHE A 286 -4.97 -12.22 15.77
N THR A 287 -5.34 -12.59 17.00
CA THR A 287 -4.41 -13.13 18.00
C THR A 287 -3.88 -14.51 17.59
N LEU A 288 -4.72 -15.39 17.04
CA LEU A 288 -4.31 -16.70 16.53
C LEU A 288 -3.37 -16.56 15.32
N LEU A 289 -3.68 -15.69 14.37
CA LEU A 289 -2.81 -15.38 13.21
C LEU A 289 -1.46 -14.78 13.66
N GLY A 290 -1.48 -13.87 14.64
CA GLY A 290 -0.27 -13.29 15.23
C GLY A 290 0.61 -14.31 15.96
N ALA A 291 0.01 -15.28 16.64
CA ALA A 291 0.72 -16.36 17.32
C ALA A 291 1.35 -17.38 16.36
N GLY A 292 0.65 -17.73 15.27
CA GLY A 292 1.13 -18.71 14.28
C GLY A 292 2.49 -18.34 13.67
N GLY A 293 2.68 -17.07 13.32
CA GLY A 293 3.97 -16.58 12.78
C GLY A 293 5.14 -16.67 13.77
N GLU A 294 4.89 -16.58 15.08
CA GLU A 294 5.92 -16.83 16.10
C GLU A 294 6.24 -18.32 16.27
N GLU A 295 5.31 -19.23 15.97
CA GLU A 295 5.58 -20.67 16.03
C GLU A 295 6.43 -21.15 14.85
N GLU A 296 6.22 -20.63 13.65
CA GLU A 296 7.04 -20.99 12.47
C GLU A 296 8.49 -20.48 12.64
N GLU A 297 8.68 -19.20 13.00
CA GLU A 297 10.01 -18.67 13.35
C GLU A 297 10.73 -19.50 14.44
N LYS A 298 9.98 -20.07 15.40
CA LYS A 298 10.53 -20.92 16.47
C LYS A 298 10.75 -22.38 16.04
N LYS A 299 10.06 -22.89 15.02
CA LYS A 299 10.28 -24.23 14.44
C LYS A 299 11.59 -24.25 13.65
N ASP A 300 11.80 -23.28 12.76
CA ASP A 300 13.07 -23.12 12.02
C ASP A 300 14.27 -23.00 12.97
N LYS A 301 14.16 -22.14 14.00
CA LYS A 301 15.22 -21.95 15.00
C LYS A 301 15.43 -23.16 15.94
N LYS A 302 14.47 -24.08 16.05
CA LYS A 302 14.60 -25.34 16.82
C LYS A 302 15.20 -26.49 16.00
N GLY A 303 15.00 -26.50 14.68
CA GLY A 303 15.58 -27.53 13.78
C GLY A 303 17.11 -27.60 13.83
N MET A 304 17.79 -26.50 14.17
CA MET A 304 19.26 -26.42 14.26
C MET A 304 19.87 -26.76 15.64
N LYS A 305 19.11 -27.24 16.63
CA LYS A 305 19.60 -27.36 18.03
C LYS A 305 19.25 -28.65 18.78
N ARG A 306 19.10 -29.80 18.11
CA ARG A 306 18.92 -31.12 18.77
C ARG A 306 19.61 -32.28 18.04
N GLU A 307 20.92 -32.41 18.24
CA GLU A 307 21.61 -33.70 18.04
C GLU A 307 22.90 -33.78 18.88
N ASP A 308 22.73 -34.10 20.17
CA ASP A 308 23.67 -34.75 21.09
C ASP A 308 22.90 -34.96 22.41
N GLY A 309 23.11 -36.06 23.13
CA GLY A 309 22.19 -36.44 24.22
C GLY A 309 22.71 -37.44 25.25
N GLN A 310 21.89 -37.72 26.25
CA GLN A 310 22.13 -38.76 27.26
C GLN A 310 20.79 -39.35 27.76
N GLN A 311 20.81 -40.64 28.07
CA GLN A 311 19.64 -41.40 28.53
C GLN A 311 19.61 -41.54 30.06
N LEU A 312 18.41 -41.67 30.62
CA LEU A 312 18.16 -42.35 31.89
C LEU A 312 16.99 -43.33 31.70
N PRO A 313 16.91 -44.41 32.50
CA PRO A 313 16.20 -45.63 32.11
C PRO A 313 14.67 -45.55 32.30
N VAL A 314 13.98 -46.44 31.58
CA VAL A 314 12.61 -46.87 31.91
C VAL A 314 12.70 -47.86 33.07
N ASP A 315 11.86 -47.68 34.09
CA ASP A 315 11.61 -48.67 35.13
C ASP A 315 10.10 -48.93 35.27
N SER A 316 9.73 -50.14 35.68
CA SER A 316 8.43 -50.73 35.34
C SER A 316 7.51 -50.99 36.54
N SER A 317 6.37 -50.31 36.61
CA SER A 317 5.26 -50.70 37.49
C SER A 317 3.87 -50.22 37.03
N HIS A 318 3.20 -51.04 36.23
CA HIS A 318 1.73 -51.17 36.28
C HIS A 318 1.43 -52.61 36.72
N PRO A 319 0.44 -52.80 37.60
CA PRO A 319 -0.85 -53.22 37.09
C PRO A 319 -2.04 -52.46 37.71
N SER A 320 -3.20 -52.57 37.04
CA SER A 320 -4.59 -52.48 37.58
C SER A 320 -4.99 -51.30 38.50
N PHE A 321 -6.11 -50.62 38.30
CA PHE A 321 -7.46 -51.16 38.07
C PHE A 321 -8.35 -50.24 37.20
N HIS A 322 -9.44 -50.80 36.67
CA HIS A 322 -10.52 -50.06 35.98
C HIS A 322 -11.48 -49.34 36.97
N PRO A 323 -12.28 -48.37 36.52
CA PRO A 323 -13.13 -47.55 37.39
C PRO A 323 -14.43 -48.26 37.83
N PRO A 324 -15.06 -47.82 38.94
CA PRO A 324 -16.39 -48.26 39.33
C PRO A 324 -17.48 -47.32 38.79
N SER A 325 -18.35 -47.84 37.91
CA SER A 325 -19.64 -47.23 37.59
C SER A 325 -20.70 -47.64 38.63
N THR A 326 -21.43 -46.67 39.17
CA THR A 326 -22.73 -46.87 39.86
C THR A 326 -23.77 -47.43 38.88
N THR A 327 -24.65 -48.39 39.20
CA THR A 327 -25.00 -49.11 40.46
C THR A 327 -25.58 -50.50 40.11
N ASP A 328 -25.51 -51.44 41.06
CA ASP A 328 -26.35 -52.65 41.27
C ASP A 328 -27.08 -53.36 40.10
N GLY A 329 -26.94 -54.69 40.04
CA GLY A 329 -28.10 -55.56 39.75
C GLY A 329 -28.17 -56.37 38.44
N ALA A 330 -27.37 -57.42 38.33
CA ALA A 330 -27.70 -58.72 37.71
C ALA A 330 -28.13 -58.86 36.21
N ALA A 331 -27.23 -59.52 35.45
CA ALA A 331 -27.49 -60.75 34.66
C ALA A 331 -28.05 -60.72 33.21
N GLY A 332 -27.11 -60.66 32.25
CA GLY A 332 -27.03 -61.60 31.10
C GLY A 332 -27.74 -61.24 29.77
N ALA A 333 -27.34 -61.78 28.60
CA ALA A 333 -26.09 -62.51 28.27
C ALA A 333 -25.89 -62.63 26.73
N ASN A 334 -24.62 -62.62 26.29
CA ASN A 334 -24.09 -63.18 25.02
C ASN A 334 -24.56 -62.59 23.65
N ALA A 335 -23.92 -62.88 22.50
CA ALA A 335 -22.49 -63.04 22.14
C ALA A 335 -22.36 -63.29 20.61
N THR A 336 -21.19 -62.95 20.03
CA THR A 336 -20.48 -63.60 18.89
C THR A 336 -21.20 -64.10 17.61
N ASP A 337 -20.56 -63.79 16.48
CA ASP A 337 -20.30 -64.65 15.31
C ASP A 337 -21.15 -65.91 15.06
N ASN A 338 -21.64 -66.05 13.83
CA ASN A 338 -21.18 -67.13 12.95
C ASN A 338 -21.55 -66.89 11.48
N ALA A 339 -20.79 -67.50 10.57
CA ALA A 339 -21.17 -67.63 9.17
C ALA A 339 -21.89 -68.97 8.95
N ASN A 340 -22.96 -69.00 8.16
CA ASN A 340 -23.30 -70.21 7.41
C ASN A 340 -24.17 -69.96 6.17
N ALA A 341 -24.18 -70.97 5.29
CA ALA A 341 -24.53 -70.84 3.89
C ALA A 341 -26.05 -70.96 3.55
N SER A 342 -26.36 -70.54 2.31
CA SER A 342 -27.15 -71.30 1.31
C SER A 342 -28.66 -71.02 1.04
N LEU A 343 -28.95 -70.78 -0.26
CA LEU A 343 -30.04 -71.35 -1.12
C LEU A 343 -31.53 -71.12 -0.69
N VAL A 344 -32.49 -70.68 -1.52
CA VAL A 344 -32.69 -70.86 -2.96
C VAL A 344 -33.87 -70.01 -3.54
N ASN A 345 -33.76 -69.63 -4.83
CA ASN A 345 -34.77 -69.19 -5.84
C ASN A 345 -36.09 -68.43 -5.50
N GLY A 346 -36.34 -67.37 -6.29
CA GLY A 346 -37.67 -66.82 -6.61
C GLY A 346 -37.64 -65.88 -7.83
N LYS A 347 -37.89 -66.38 -9.04
CA LYS A 347 -37.84 -65.61 -10.31
C LYS A 347 -39.04 -64.65 -10.46
N MET A 348 -38.84 -63.49 -11.11
CA MET A 348 -39.36 -63.28 -12.49
C MET A 348 -38.86 -62.01 -13.20
N GLN A 349 -38.92 -62.08 -14.54
CA GLN A 349 -38.72 -61.00 -15.54
C GLN A 349 -40.09 -60.31 -15.81
N ASP A 350 -40.32 -59.35 -16.73
CA ASP A 350 -39.53 -58.68 -17.79
C ASP A 350 -40.25 -57.37 -18.24
N GLY A 351 -39.67 -56.60 -19.18
CA GLY A 351 -40.47 -56.07 -20.30
C GLY A 351 -41.07 -54.63 -20.33
N ASN A 352 -40.33 -53.69 -20.92
CA ASN A 352 -40.60 -53.05 -22.23
C ASN A 352 -41.78 -52.04 -22.53
N MET A 353 -41.40 -50.94 -23.21
CA MET A 353 -42.07 -50.14 -24.29
C MET A 353 -43.33 -49.23 -24.14
N GLU A 354 -43.13 -47.96 -24.55
CA GLU A 354 -43.91 -47.08 -25.49
C GLU A 354 -45.29 -46.44 -25.21
N THR A 355 -45.28 -45.08 -25.17
CA THR A 355 -46.20 -44.06 -25.79
C THR A 355 -47.74 -44.11 -25.54
N SER A 356 -48.50 -43.02 -25.30
CA SER A 356 -48.66 -41.80 -26.12
C SER A 356 -49.79 -40.86 -25.60
N GLN A 357 -49.66 -39.52 -25.77
CA GLN A 357 -50.74 -38.51 -26.00
C GLN A 357 -51.80 -38.21 -24.88
N ASN A 358 -52.39 -37.00 -24.70
CA ASN A 358 -52.28 -35.68 -25.38
C ASN A 358 -52.93 -34.50 -24.56
N LYS A 359 -52.54 -33.23 -24.86
CA LYS A 359 -53.23 -31.92 -24.58
C LYS A 359 -53.47 -31.47 -23.11
N ALA A 360 -53.55 -30.17 -22.75
CA ALA A 360 -53.04 -28.91 -23.34
C ALA A 360 -53.28 -27.70 -22.38
N LYS A 361 -52.35 -26.71 -22.30
CA LYS A 361 -52.54 -25.29 -22.72
C LYS A 361 -51.32 -24.40 -22.42
N GLN A 362 -51.30 -23.21 -23.06
CA GLN A 362 -50.32 -22.11 -22.92
C GLN A 362 -50.27 -21.55 -21.48
N GLN A 363 -49.17 -21.01 -20.93
CA GLN A 363 -48.00 -20.26 -21.46
C GLN A 363 -48.24 -18.76 -21.70
N ASP A 364 -47.63 -17.94 -20.84
CA ASP A 364 -47.15 -16.58 -21.14
C ASP A 364 -45.88 -16.34 -20.29
N GLY A 365 -44.98 -15.42 -20.65
CA GLY A 365 -43.58 -15.49 -20.17
C GLY A 365 -42.87 -14.18 -19.82
N ALA A 366 -41.99 -14.26 -18.82
CA ALA A 366 -40.93 -13.30 -18.54
C ALA A 366 -39.69 -14.06 -18.02
N ALA A 367 -38.60 -14.08 -18.79
CA ALA A 367 -37.42 -14.87 -18.47
C ALA A 367 -36.36 -14.05 -17.72
N ALA A 368 -36.08 -14.43 -16.47
CA ALA A 368 -34.77 -14.23 -15.88
C ALA A 368 -33.82 -15.30 -16.44
N MET A 369 -32.56 -14.95 -16.71
CA MET A 369 -31.58 -15.89 -17.24
C MET A 369 -30.53 -16.22 -16.17
N GLU A 370 -30.65 -17.40 -15.59
CA GLU A 370 -29.62 -18.01 -14.75
C GLU A 370 -28.37 -18.34 -15.60
N MET A 371 -27.18 -18.28 -14.99
CA MET A 371 -26.03 -19.06 -15.47
C MET A 371 -25.85 -20.26 -14.55
N GLN A 372 -26.04 -21.47 -15.08
CA GLN A 372 -25.89 -22.71 -14.32
C GLN A 372 -24.42 -23.16 -14.24
N PRO A 373 -24.01 -23.79 -13.13
CA PRO A 373 -22.64 -24.29 -12.95
C PRO A 373 -22.41 -25.63 -13.65
N LEU A 374 -21.19 -25.85 -14.17
CA LEU A 374 -20.76 -27.14 -14.70
C LEU A 374 -20.27 -28.08 -13.59
N LYS A 375 -20.99 -29.20 -13.45
CA LYS A 375 -20.69 -30.41 -12.66
C LYS A 375 -19.96 -31.45 -13.53
N SER A 376 -19.28 -32.49 -13.05
CA SER A 376 -18.85 -32.93 -11.70
C SER A 376 -17.87 -34.13 -11.83
N ALA A 377 -16.99 -34.32 -10.82
CA ALA A 377 -16.35 -35.59 -10.44
C ALA A 377 -15.42 -36.28 -11.49
N GLU A 378 -14.61 -37.30 -11.19
CA GLU A 378 -14.45 -38.12 -9.96
C GLU A 378 -13.01 -38.69 -9.83
N GLY A 379 -12.54 -38.93 -8.59
CA GLY A 379 -11.39 -39.81 -8.30
C GLY A 379 -9.99 -39.16 -8.16
N GLY A 380 -9.34 -39.39 -7.01
CA GLY A 380 -7.91 -39.06 -6.79
C GLY A 380 -7.62 -38.43 -5.42
N GLU A 381 -7.40 -39.25 -4.38
CA GLU A 381 -6.91 -38.74 -3.09
C GLU A 381 -5.39 -38.50 -3.13
N GLY A 382 -4.95 -37.30 -2.69
CA GLY A 382 -3.58 -37.10 -2.18
C GLY A 382 -2.68 -36.10 -2.92
N ASP A 383 -3.03 -34.81 -2.96
CA ASP A 383 -2.01 -33.73 -3.13
C ASP A 383 -2.40 -32.33 -2.60
N ASP A 384 -3.67 -32.07 -2.25
CA ASP A 384 -4.19 -30.70 -1.97
C ASP A 384 -3.69 -30.00 -0.68
N LYS A 385 -2.67 -30.53 0.02
CA LYS A 385 -2.11 -29.90 1.22
C LYS A 385 -1.10 -28.78 0.94
N ASP A 386 -0.38 -28.81 -0.17
CA ASP A 386 0.62 -27.76 -0.46
C ASP A 386 0.07 -26.58 -1.27
N LYS A 387 -0.97 -26.77 -2.09
CA LYS A 387 -1.65 -25.65 -2.77
C LYS A 387 -2.24 -24.61 -1.80
N ARG A 388 -2.73 -25.03 -0.63
CA ARG A 388 -3.28 -24.12 0.39
C ARG A 388 -2.24 -23.19 1.04
N LYS A 389 -0.93 -23.45 0.88
CA LYS A 389 0.14 -22.56 1.39
C LYS A 389 0.48 -21.41 0.45
N ALA A 390 0.02 -21.43 -0.81
CA ALA A 390 0.34 -20.40 -1.79
C ALA A 390 -0.46 -19.09 -1.60
N ASN A 391 -1.70 -19.19 -1.08
CA ASN A 391 -2.67 -18.08 -1.05
C ASN A 391 -2.67 -17.27 0.26
N MET A 392 -1.49 -16.93 0.79
CA MET A 392 -1.39 -15.70 1.59
C MET A 392 -1.16 -14.53 0.63
N PRO A 393 -1.90 -13.41 0.75
CA PRO A 393 -1.66 -12.23 -0.09
C PRO A 393 -0.29 -11.63 0.25
N LYS A 394 0.72 -11.95 -0.58
CA LYS A 394 2.01 -11.25 -0.56
C LYS A 394 1.75 -9.76 -0.77
N LYS A 395 2.37 -8.89 0.04
CA LYS A 395 2.36 -7.45 -0.23
C LYS A 395 3.03 -7.21 -1.59
N GLU A 396 2.29 -6.65 -2.53
CA GLU A 396 2.85 -6.25 -3.83
C GLU A 396 3.96 -5.22 -3.61
N LYS A 397 5.11 -5.42 -4.26
CA LYS A 397 6.23 -4.48 -4.23
C LYS A 397 5.88 -3.29 -5.15
N SER A 398 6.16 -2.06 -4.72
CA SER A 398 5.83 -0.87 -5.53
C SER A 398 6.60 -0.86 -6.88
N VAL A 399 6.07 -0.16 -7.88
CA VAL A 399 6.61 -0.16 -9.26
C VAL A 399 8.07 0.30 -9.31
N LEU A 400 8.42 1.35 -8.58
CA LEU A 400 9.80 1.82 -8.45
C LEU A 400 10.67 0.86 -7.61
N GLN A 401 10.12 0.24 -6.56
CA GLN A 401 10.85 -0.77 -5.76
C GLN A 401 11.27 -1.97 -6.63
N GLY A 402 10.39 -2.50 -7.47
CA GLY A 402 10.72 -3.58 -8.41
C GLY A 402 11.87 -3.20 -9.36
N LYS A 403 11.77 -2.03 -10.00
CA LYS A 403 12.83 -1.50 -10.89
C LYS A 403 14.16 -1.32 -10.16
N LEU A 404 14.13 -0.83 -8.93
CA LEU A 404 15.29 -0.60 -8.10
C LEU A 404 15.95 -1.91 -7.66
N THR A 405 15.17 -2.94 -7.32
CA THR A 405 15.70 -4.29 -7.08
C THR A 405 16.40 -4.85 -8.32
N LYS A 406 15.79 -4.75 -9.51
CA LYS A 406 16.41 -5.22 -10.77
C LYS A 406 17.71 -4.46 -11.08
N LEU A 407 17.74 -3.15 -10.86
CA LEU A 407 18.95 -2.31 -11.01
C LEU A 407 20.05 -2.68 -10.01
N ALA A 408 19.73 -2.84 -8.72
CA ALA A 408 20.69 -3.21 -7.69
C ALA A 408 21.33 -4.59 -7.95
N VAL A 409 20.55 -5.57 -8.40
CA VAL A 409 21.06 -6.90 -8.78
C VAL A 409 21.98 -6.82 -10.00
N GLN A 410 21.67 -5.99 -11.00
CA GLN A 410 22.56 -5.76 -12.15
C GLN A 410 23.89 -5.13 -11.74
N ILE A 411 23.85 -4.09 -10.89
CA ILE A 411 25.05 -3.42 -10.38
C ILE A 411 25.88 -4.38 -9.51
N GLY A 412 25.26 -5.15 -8.62
CA GLY A 412 25.95 -6.14 -7.79
C GLY A 412 26.63 -7.24 -8.60
N LYS A 413 26.00 -7.75 -9.66
CA LYS A 413 26.62 -8.69 -10.61
C LYS A 413 27.85 -8.07 -11.30
N ALA A 414 27.77 -6.82 -11.74
CA ALA A 414 28.89 -6.11 -12.36
C ALA A 414 30.04 -5.84 -11.37
N GLY A 415 29.71 -5.42 -10.14
CA GLY A 415 30.67 -5.17 -9.06
C GLY A 415 31.44 -6.43 -8.65
N LEU A 416 30.76 -7.57 -8.55
CA LEU A 416 31.36 -8.87 -8.26
C LEU A 416 32.37 -9.29 -9.35
N VAL A 417 32.03 -9.09 -10.62
CA VAL A 417 32.93 -9.38 -11.75
C VAL A 417 34.16 -8.45 -11.71
N MET A 418 33.98 -7.14 -11.52
CA MET A 418 35.10 -6.20 -11.42
C MET A 418 36.01 -6.48 -10.22
N SER A 419 35.43 -6.80 -9.06
CA SER A 419 36.16 -7.21 -7.85
C SER A 419 37.02 -8.46 -8.12
N ALA A 420 36.42 -9.52 -8.67
CA ALA A 420 37.13 -10.76 -8.98
C ALA A 420 38.29 -10.54 -9.99
N ILE A 421 38.05 -9.77 -11.06
CA ILE A 421 39.10 -9.41 -12.03
C ILE A 421 40.22 -8.62 -11.35
N THR A 422 39.91 -7.68 -10.45
CA THR A 422 40.92 -6.89 -9.71
C THR A 422 41.83 -7.79 -8.88
N VAL A 423 41.26 -8.74 -8.13
CA VAL A 423 42.04 -9.71 -7.33
C VAL A 423 42.91 -10.58 -8.22
N ILE A 424 42.36 -11.10 -9.33
CA ILE A 424 43.11 -11.95 -10.28
C ILE A 424 44.29 -11.19 -10.89
N ILE A 425 44.10 -9.93 -11.30
CA ILE A 425 45.19 -9.11 -11.86
C ILE A 425 46.28 -8.86 -10.81
N LEU A 426 45.93 -8.46 -9.59
CA LEU A 426 46.89 -8.22 -8.50
C LEU A 426 47.71 -9.48 -8.18
N VAL A 427 47.03 -10.62 -8.03
CA VAL A 427 47.66 -11.93 -7.77
C VAL A 427 48.61 -12.33 -8.90
N LEU A 428 48.17 -12.23 -10.16
CA LEU A 428 49.01 -12.60 -11.31
C LEU A 428 50.21 -11.67 -11.48
N TYR A 429 50.00 -10.35 -11.35
CA TYR A 429 51.08 -9.35 -11.43
C TYR A 429 52.15 -9.64 -10.37
N PHE A 430 51.75 -9.78 -9.11
CA PHE A 430 52.67 -10.04 -8.00
C PHE A 430 53.46 -11.33 -8.19
N CYS A 431 52.80 -12.42 -8.61
CA CYS A 431 53.45 -13.71 -8.85
C CYS A 431 54.42 -13.67 -10.04
N ILE A 432 54.05 -13.01 -11.14
CA ILE A 432 54.92 -12.88 -12.32
C ILE A 432 56.13 -12.03 -11.99
N ASP A 433 55.94 -10.86 -11.39
CA ASP A 433 57.04 -9.96 -11.05
C ASP A 433 58.01 -10.59 -10.02
N THR A 434 57.49 -11.12 -8.91
CA THR A 434 58.33 -11.67 -7.83
C THR A 434 59.07 -12.95 -8.23
N PHE A 435 58.34 -13.93 -8.79
CA PHE A 435 58.87 -15.28 -8.98
C PHE A 435 59.39 -15.56 -10.40
N VAL A 436 58.92 -14.83 -11.42
CA VAL A 436 59.31 -15.07 -12.83
C VAL A 436 60.29 -14.02 -13.35
N VAL A 437 60.04 -12.73 -13.09
CA VAL A 437 60.91 -11.61 -13.53
C VAL A 437 62.09 -11.46 -12.58
N ASN A 438 61.82 -11.22 -11.30
CA ASN A 438 62.83 -11.03 -10.25
C ASN A 438 63.43 -12.36 -9.73
N LYS A 439 62.86 -13.51 -10.13
CA LYS A 439 63.37 -14.88 -9.89
C LYS A 439 63.66 -15.21 -8.42
N LYS A 440 62.96 -14.59 -7.47
CA LYS A 440 63.13 -14.92 -6.05
C LYS A 440 62.64 -16.36 -5.79
N PRO A 441 63.40 -17.22 -5.09
CA PRO A 441 62.94 -18.56 -4.76
C PRO A 441 61.83 -18.52 -3.69
N TRP A 442 60.90 -19.48 -3.72
CA TRP A 442 59.92 -19.62 -2.64
C TRP A 442 60.56 -20.27 -1.41
N LEU A 443 61.08 -19.43 -0.51
CA LEU A 443 61.60 -19.86 0.79
C LEU A 443 60.43 -20.10 1.76
N PRO A 444 60.38 -21.26 2.46
CA PRO A 444 59.34 -21.53 3.45
C PRO A 444 59.25 -20.45 4.54
N GLU A 445 60.39 -19.92 4.98
CA GLU A 445 60.52 -18.90 6.02
C GLU A 445 59.80 -17.58 5.67
N CYS A 446 59.92 -17.10 4.43
CA CYS A 446 59.24 -15.86 4.01
C CYS A 446 57.75 -16.07 3.63
N THR A 447 57.21 -17.29 3.70
CA THR A 447 55.81 -17.60 3.32
C THR A 447 54.75 -16.71 4.00
N PRO A 448 54.85 -16.35 5.30
CA PRO A 448 53.87 -15.48 5.96
C PRO A 448 53.74 -14.11 5.29
N VAL A 449 54.85 -13.54 4.79
CA VAL A 449 54.88 -12.25 4.09
C VAL A 449 54.14 -12.34 2.76
N TYR A 450 54.37 -13.40 1.98
CA TYR A 450 53.63 -13.65 0.73
C TYR A 450 52.13 -13.84 0.97
N VAL A 451 51.74 -14.54 2.05
CA VAL A 451 50.33 -14.66 2.48
C VAL A 451 49.74 -13.30 2.87
N GLN A 452 50.49 -12.43 3.53
CA GLN A 452 50.05 -11.07 3.88
C GLN A 452 49.75 -10.22 2.64
N TYR A 453 50.57 -10.31 1.57
CA TYR A 453 50.28 -9.68 0.29
C TYR A 453 48.99 -10.23 -0.36
N PHE A 454 48.77 -11.55 -0.36
CA PHE A 454 47.52 -12.12 -0.89
C PHE A 454 46.27 -11.69 -0.10
N VAL A 455 46.38 -11.56 1.23
CA VAL A 455 45.30 -11.01 2.06
C VAL A 455 45.05 -9.53 1.76
N LYS A 456 46.10 -8.72 1.55
CA LYS A 456 45.94 -7.32 1.10
C LYS A 456 45.22 -7.22 -0.24
N PHE A 457 45.59 -8.03 -1.24
CA PHE A 457 44.90 -8.05 -2.53
C PHE A 457 43.44 -8.49 -2.42
N PHE A 458 43.14 -9.46 -1.55
CA PHE A 458 41.76 -9.85 -1.24
C PHE A 458 40.96 -8.72 -0.59
N ILE A 459 41.53 -8.00 0.38
CA ILE A 459 40.91 -6.82 1.02
C ILE A 459 40.63 -5.71 0.01
N ILE A 460 41.55 -5.45 -0.94
CA ILE A 460 41.30 -4.51 -2.04
C ILE A 460 40.10 -4.99 -2.89
N GLY A 461 40.03 -6.28 -3.22
CA GLY A 461 38.89 -6.87 -3.92
C GLY A 461 37.56 -6.71 -3.18
N VAL A 462 37.51 -7.00 -1.88
CA VAL A 462 36.32 -6.83 -1.03
C VAL A 462 35.93 -5.35 -0.93
N THR A 463 36.91 -4.45 -0.81
CA THR A 463 36.67 -3.00 -0.80
C THR A 463 36.05 -2.52 -2.12
N VAL A 464 36.52 -3.01 -3.27
CA VAL A 464 35.92 -2.73 -4.59
C VAL A 464 34.48 -3.27 -4.67
N LEU A 465 34.19 -4.43 -4.06
CA LEU A 465 32.84 -4.98 -4.03
C LEU A 465 31.88 -4.13 -3.19
N VAL A 466 32.28 -3.76 -1.97
CA VAL A 466 31.47 -2.90 -1.07
C VAL A 466 31.15 -1.55 -1.73
N VAL A 467 32.14 -0.91 -2.35
CA VAL A 467 31.93 0.38 -3.05
C VAL A 467 31.12 0.22 -4.36
N ALA A 468 31.13 -0.96 -4.98
CA ALA A 468 30.33 -1.23 -6.18
C ALA A 468 28.85 -1.47 -5.86
N VAL A 469 28.50 -2.05 -4.69
CA VAL A 469 27.13 -2.40 -4.31
C VAL A 469 26.43 -1.24 -3.58
N PRO A 470 25.37 -0.63 -4.13
CA PRO A 470 24.67 0.48 -3.49
C PRO A 470 23.66 -0.03 -2.45
N GLU A 471 24.13 -0.35 -1.24
CA GLU A 471 23.33 -0.94 -0.15
C GLU A 471 22.08 -0.13 0.22
N GLY A 472 22.18 1.20 0.35
CA GLY A 472 21.08 2.09 0.73
C GLY A 472 20.15 2.47 -0.42
N LEU A 473 20.27 1.87 -1.60
CA LEU A 473 19.37 2.13 -2.72
C LEU A 473 17.89 1.79 -2.40
N PRO A 474 17.55 0.68 -1.70
CA PRO A 474 16.19 0.44 -1.17
C PRO A 474 15.86 1.31 0.06
N LEU A 475 16.87 1.70 0.85
CA LEU A 475 16.71 2.55 2.03
C LEU A 475 16.28 3.97 1.64
N ALA A 476 16.89 4.56 0.61
CA ALA A 476 16.59 5.87 0.07
C ALA A 476 15.11 6.01 -0.35
N VAL A 477 14.53 4.98 -0.96
CA VAL A 477 13.08 4.92 -1.27
C VAL A 477 12.27 5.06 0.01
N THR A 478 12.60 4.24 1.01
CA THR A 478 11.81 4.12 2.23
C THR A 478 11.90 5.39 3.08
N ILE A 479 13.05 6.06 3.09
CA ILE A 479 13.25 7.39 3.72
C ILE A 479 12.46 8.46 2.96
N SER A 480 12.58 8.53 1.63
CA SER A 480 11.82 9.47 0.77
C SER A 480 10.32 9.36 1.03
N LEU A 481 9.82 8.13 1.08
CA LEU A 481 8.41 7.79 1.23
C LEU A 481 7.90 8.10 2.66
N ALA A 482 8.63 7.69 3.70
CA ALA A 482 8.27 7.99 5.10
C ALA A 482 8.25 9.50 5.38
N TYR A 483 9.25 10.23 4.89
CA TYR A 483 9.30 11.69 4.99
C TYR A 483 8.17 12.36 4.21
N SER A 484 7.91 11.92 2.97
CA SER A 484 6.85 12.47 2.12
C SER A 484 5.47 12.22 2.71
N VAL A 485 5.17 11.01 3.20
CA VAL A 485 3.89 10.70 3.88
C VAL A 485 3.69 11.55 5.14
N LYS A 486 4.75 11.72 5.95
CA LYS A 486 4.70 12.59 7.13
C LYS A 486 4.44 14.07 6.80
N LYS A 487 4.79 14.52 5.58
CA LYS A 487 4.49 15.86 5.07
C LYS A 487 3.10 15.93 4.43
N MET A 488 2.71 14.93 3.64
CA MET A 488 1.36 14.78 3.09
C MET A 488 0.29 14.81 4.18
N MET A 489 0.52 14.17 5.32
CA MET A 489 -0.36 14.23 6.48
C MET A 489 -0.52 15.66 7.04
N LYS A 490 0.51 16.51 6.94
CA LYS A 490 0.39 17.95 7.27
C LYS A 490 -0.33 18.74 6.17
N ASP A 491 -0.22 18.28 4.93
CA ASP A 491 -0.96 18.79 3.76
C ASP A 491 -2.34 18.12 3.59
N ASN A 492 -2.95 17.67 4.71
CA ASN A 492 -4.27 17.05 4.86
C ASN A 492 -4.51 15.69 4.15
N ASN A 493 -3.47 15.08 3.58
CA ASN A 493 -3.53 13.77 2.91
C ASN A 493 -2.99 12.66 3.84
N LEU A 494 -3.88 11.86 4.43
CA LEU A 494 -3.52 10.72 5.29
C LEU A 494 -3.33 9.46 4.44
N VAL A 495 -2.08 9.10 4.16
CA VAL A 495 -1.73 7.92 3.36
C VAL A 495 -1.75 6.65 4.23
N ARG A 496 -2.59 5.68 3.86
CA ARG A 496 -2.69 4.33 4.48
C ARG A 496 -1.72 3.35 3.82
N HIS A 497 -1.70 3.32 2.49
CA HIS A 497 -0.84 2.44 1.69
C HIS A 497 0.31 3.26 1.08
N LEU A 498 1.55 2.93 1.46
CA LEU A 498 2.73 3.77 1.22
C LEU A 498 3.08 3.89 -0.25
N ASP A 499 2.97 2.78 -0.97
CA ASP A 499 3.10 2.62 -2.42
C ASP A 499 2.17 3.56 -3.21
N ALA A 500 0.94 3.81 -2.75
CA ALA A 500 0.02 4.73 -3.40
C ALA A 500 0.53 6.18 -3.49
N CYS A 501 1.40 6.60 -2.55
CA CYS A 501 2.08 7.90 -2.62
C CYS A 501 2.99 8.01 -3.86
N GLU A 502 3.71 6.94 -4.21
CA GLU A 502 4.51 6.88 -5.44
C GLU A 502 3.60 6.81 -6.68
N THR A 503 2.65 5.88 -6.66
CA THR A 503 1.75 5.60 -7.80
C THR A 503 0.97 6.83 -8.23
N MET A 504 0.51 7.67 -7.29
CA MET A 504 -0.20 8.92 -7.58
C MET A 504 0.64 9.93 -8.38
N GLY A 505 1.98 9.86 -8.30
CA GLY A 505 2.86 10.70 -9.13
C GLY A 505 2.69 10.46 -10.63
N ASN A 506 2.28 9.24 -10.99
CA ASN A 506 2.13 8.77 -12.37
C ASN A 506 0.67 8.75 -12.86
N ALA A 507 -0.29 9.21 -12.05
CA ALA A 507 -1.71 9.25 -12.39
C ALA A 507 -1.98 9.93 -13.74
N THR A 508 -2.75 9.27 -14.61
CA THR A 508 -3.17 9.77 -15.94
C THR A 508 -4.66 10.11 -15.98
N ALA A 509 -5.47 9.48 -15.13
CA ALA A 509 -6.90 9.73 -15.00
C ALA A 509 -7.31 9.86 -13.52
N ILE A 510 -8.29 10.73 -13.24
CA ILE A 510 -9.00 10.79 -11.96
C ILE A 510 -10.49 10.59 -12.25
N CYS A 511 -11.06 9.49 -11.78
CA CYS A 511 -12.50 9.23 -11.81
C CYS A 511 -13.10 9.64 -10.46
N SER A 512 -13.81 10.77 -10.43
CA SER A 512 -14.29 11.41 -9.20
C SER A 512 -15.82 11.32 -9.11
N ASP A 513 -16.39 10.97 -7.95
CA ASP A 513 -17.79 11.31 -7.69
C ASP A 513 -17.97 12.83 -7.59
N LYS A 514 -19.18 13.28 -7.85
CA LYS A 514 -19.63 14.66 -7.74
C LYS A 514 -19.91 15.03 -6.29
N THR A 515 -20.68 14.20 -5.58
CA THR A 515 -21.15 14.41 -4.21
C THR A 515 -20.00 14.16 -3.23
N GLY A 516 -19.94 14.92 -2.14
CA GLY A 516 -18.84 14.83 -1.16
C GLY A 516 -17.54 15.46 -1.64
N THR A 517 -17.10 15.11 -2.85
CA THR A 517 -15.77 15.44 -3.39
C THR A 517 -15.75 16.78 -4.14
N LEU A 518 -16.52 16.92 -5.24
CA LEU A 518 -16.48 18.12 -6.09
C LEU A 518 -17.42 19.21 -5.57
N THR A 519 -18.54 18.81 -4.96
CA THR A 519 -19.49 19.69 -4.30
C THR A 519 -19.30 19.68 -2.78
N THR A 520 -19.90 20.66 -2.10
CA THR A 520 -19.81 20.80 -0.63
C THR A 520 -20.58 19.74 0.15
N ASN A 521 -21.41 18.93 -0.51
CA ASN A 521 -22.36 17.99 0.09
C ASN A 521 -23.33 18.68 1.07
N ARG A 522 -23.69 19.94 0.76
CA ARG A 522 -24.54 20.85 1.55
C ARG A 522 -25.56 21.48 0.59
N MET A 523 -26.83 21.13 0.73
CA MET A 523 -27.85 21.71 -0.16
C MET A 523 -28.11 23.18 0.22
N THR A 524 -28.18 24.05 -0.77
CA THR A 524 -28.46 25.50 -0.64
C THR A 524 -29.48 25.93 -1.70
N VAL A 525 -30.44 26.78 -1.33
CA VAL A 525 -31.26 27.49 -2.33
C VAL A 525 -30.36 28.50 -3.05
N VAL A 526 -30.38 28.49 -4.38
CA VAL A 526 -29.61 29.44 -5.20
C VAL A 526 -30.53 30.30 -6.07
N GLN A 527 -31.64 29.75 -6.56
CA GLN A 527 -32.66 30.49 -7.30
C GLN A 527 -34.02 30.39 -6.59
N ALA A 528 -34.84 31.43 -6.69
CA ALA A 528 -36.18 31.46 -6.10
C ALA A 528 -37.19 32.17 -7.02
N TYR A 529 -38.43 31.67 -7.03
CA TYR A 529 -39.57 32.32 -7.66
C TYR A 529 -40.55 32.74 -6.57
N ILE A 530 -40.71 34.06 -6.37
CA ILE A 530 -41.50 34.67 -5.30
C ILE A 530 -42.20 35.91 -5.87
N GLY A 531 -43.50 36.08 -5.63
CA GLY A 531 -44.25 37.29 -5.99
C GLY A 531 -44.24 37.61 -7.49
N ASP A 532 -44.53 36.61 -8.33
CA ASP A 532 -44.41 36.65 -9.80
C ASP A 532 -42.99 36.89 -10.39
N VAL A 533 -41.92 37.02 -9.57
CA VAL A 533 -40.52 37.28 -10.02
C VAL A 533 -39.62 36.05 -9.88
N HIS A 534 -38.79 35.77 -10.89
CA HIS A 534 -37.71 34.76 -10.86
C HIS A 534 -36.36 35.41 -10.51
N TYR A 535 -35.91 35.19 -9.28
CA TYR A 535 -34.59 35.58 -8.79
C TYR A 535 -33.57 34.48 -9.07
N LYS A 536 -32.43 34.83 -9.69
CA LYS A 536 -31.32 33.91 -10.00
C LYS A 536 -30.26 33.79 -8.89
N GLU A 537 -30.35 34.66 -7.90
CA GLU A 537 -29.59 34.69 -6.65
C GLU A 537 -30.62 34.91 -5.53
N ILE A 538 -30.23 34.77 -4.26
CA ILE A 538 -31.18 34.98 -3.14
C ILE A 538 -31.53 36.48 -3.07
N PRO A 539 -32.83 36.87 -3.09
CA PRO A 539 -33.24 38.26 -2.97
C PRO A 539 -32.98 38.83 -1.57
N ASP A 540 -32.74 40.14 -1.48
CA ASP A 540 -32.73 40.84 -0.20
C ASP A 540 -34.14 40.83 0.43
N PRO A 541 -34.27 40.74 1.78
CA PRO A 541 -35.58 40.58 2.43
C PRO A 541 -36.55 41.72 2.14
N ASP A 542 -36.02 42.94 1.97
CA ASP A 542 -36.80 44.15 1.69
C ASP A 542 -37.48 44.14 0.30
N SER A 543 -37.09 43.21 -0.60
CA SER A 543 -37.74 43.03 -1.91
C SER A 543 -38.88 42.00 -1.89
N ILE A 544 -39.20 41.42 -0.73
CA ILE A 544 -40.32 40.49 -0.52
C ILE A 544 -41.38 41.20 0.35
N PRO A 545 -42.69 41.17 -0.01
CA PRO A 545 -43.73 41.72 0.85
C PRO A 545 -43.71 41.06 2.24
N ALA A 546 -43.71 41.85 3.31
CA ALA A 546 -43.51 41.36 4.68
C ALA A 546 -44.45 40.20 5.07
N GLN A 547 -45.72 40.27 4.66
CA GLN A 547 -46.71 39.21 4.89
C GLN A 547 -46.37 37.90 4.13
N THR A 548 -45.79 38.00 2.94
CA THR A 548 -45.30 36.85 2.16
C THR A 548 -44.02 36.27 2.77
N LEU A 549 -43.13 37.13 3.27
CA LEU A 549 -41.90 36.71 3.98
C LEU A 549 -42.25 35.96 5.27
N GLU A 550 -43.13 36.52 6.12
CA GLU A 550 -43.59 35.88 7.36
C GLU A 550 -44.24 34.52 7.07
N LEU A 551 -45.12 34.44 6.07
CA LEU A 551 -45.77 33.19 5.68
C LEU A 551 -44.76 32.15 5.15
N LEU A 552 -43.79 32.57 4.34
CA LEU A 552 -42.73 31.70 3.81
C LEU A 552 -41.85 31.14 4.93
N VAL A 553 -41.42 31.99 5.87
CA VAL A 553 -40.59 31.60 7.02
C VAL A 553 -41.35 30.63 7.92
N ASN A 554 -42.62 30.90 8.24
CA ASN A 554 -43.47 29.97 8.99
C ASN A 554 -43.64 28.63 8.25
N ALA A 555 -43.93 28.66 6.93
CA ALA A 555 -44.11 27.45 6.13
C ALA A 555 -42.87 26.57 6.10
N ILE A 556 -41.66 27.15 6.03
CA ILE A 556 -40.40 26.41 6.07
C ILE A 556 -40.07 25.93 7.49
N ALA A 557 -40.19 26.79 8.51
CA ALA A 557 -39.81 26.47 9.89
C ALA A 557 -40.64 25.32 10.47
N ILE A 558 -41.95 25.32 10.19
CA ILE A 558 -42.93 24.36 10.74
C ILE A 558 -42.99 23.06 9.92
N ASN A 559 -42.90 23.15 8.57
CA ASN A 559 -43.02 21.96 7.72
C ASN A 559 -41.69 21.20 7.53
N CYS A 560 -40.57 21.66 8.08
CA CYS A 560 -39.30 20.91 8.16
C CYS A 560 -39.17 20.23 9.53
N ALA A 561 -38.58 19.03 9.58
CA ALA A 561 -38.52 18.24 10.80
C ALA A 561 -37.74 18.96 11.92
N TYR A 562 -38.14 18.78 13.18
CA TYR A 562 -37.53 19.49 14.31
C TYR A 562 -36.14 18.94 14.67
N THR A 563 -35.83 17.73 14.18
CA THR A 563 -34.47 17.15 14.11
C THR A 563 -33.58 17.81 13.05
N THR A 564 -34.17 18.38 11.99
CA THR A 564 -33.43 19.13 10.96
C THR A 564 -33.04 20.50 11.50
N LYS A 565 -31.72 20.78 11.58
CA LYS A 565 -31.15 22.00 12.17
C LYS A 565 -29.91 22.46 11.41
N ILE A 566 -29.70 23.78 11.36
CA ILE A 566 -28.42 24.39 11.01
C ILE A 566 -27.70 24.74 12.31
N LEU A 567 -26.42 24.40 12.41
CA LEU A 567 -25.56 24.69 13.54
C LEU A 567 -24.39 25.58 13.11
N PRO A 568 -23.82 26.40 14.02
CA PRO A 568 -22.60 27.15 13.72
C PRO A 568 -21.44 26.22 13.32
N PRO A 569 -20.45 26.73 12.58
CA PRO A 569 -19.28 25.93 12.19
C PRO A 569 -18.44 25.55 13.41
N GLU A 570 -17.81 24.37 13.36
CA GLU A 570 -16.94 23.84 14.43
C GLU A 570 -15.56 24.54 14.50
N LYS A 571 -15.26 25.42 13.53
CA LYS A 571 -14.04 26.23 13.41
C LYS A 571 -14.40 27.61 12.89
N GLU A 572 -13.73 28.67 13.36
CA GLU A 572 -13.90 30.01 12.81
C GLU A 572 -13.62 30.04 11.31
N GLY A 573 -14.44 30.76 10.55
CA GLY A 573 -14.37 30.79 9.08
C GLY A 573 -14.90 29.53 8.37
N GLY A 574 -15.32 28.49 9.09
CA GLY A 574 -15.94 27.29 8.51
C GLY A 574 -17.37 27.50 8.02
N LEU A 575 -17.87 26.56 7.21
CA LEU A 575 -19.27 26.54 6.76
C LEU A 575 -20.20 26.02 7.89
N PRO A 576 -21.38 26.65 8.12
CA PRO A 576 -22.41 26.13 9.02
C PRO A 576 -22.79 24.67 8.74
N ARG A 577 -22.91 23.88 9.82
CA ARG A 577 -23.12 22.42 9.78
C ARG A 577 -24.61 22.09 9.65
N GLN A 578 -24.97 21.36 8.61
CA GLN A 578 -26.35 20.87 8.39
C GLN A 578 -26.56 19.53 9.11
N VAL A 579 -27.64 19.40 9.88
CA VAL A 579 -28.07 18.17 10.57
C VAL A 579 -29.51 17.85 10.15
N GLY A 580 -29.82 16.58 9.89
CA GLY A 580 -31.11 16.14 9.37
C GLY A 580 -31.14 16.04 7.84
N ASN A 581 -32.32 16.18 7.23
CA ASN A 581 -32.47 16.05 5.77
C ASN A 581 -31.86 17.28 5.08
N LYS A 582 -30.77 17.08 4.31
CA LYS A 582 -30.05 18.18 3.64
C LYS A 582 -30.95 19.09 2.80
N THR A 583 -31.97 18.54 2.13
CA THR A 583 -32.94 19.34 1.34
C THR A 583 -33.73 20.31 2.22
N GLU A 584 -34.09 19.88 3.44
CA GLU A 584 -34.74 20.73 4.44
C GLU A 584 -33.77 21.74 5.05
N CYS A 585 -32.51 21.34 5.27
CA CYS A 585 -31.44 22.26 5.68
C CYS A 585 -31.16 23.34 4.63
N GLY A 586 -31.38 23.07 3.34
CA GLY A 586 -31.33 24.08 2.28
C GLY A 586 -32.49 25.08 2.36
N LEU A 587 -33.70 24.62 2.71
CA LEU A 587 -34.85 25.50 2.95
C LEU A 587 -34.69 26.34 4.22
N LEU A 588 -34.24 25.73 5.33
CA LEU A 588 -33.87 26.47 6.55
C LEU A 588 -32.70 27.43 6.30
N GLY A 589 -31.81 27.10 5.35
CA GLY A 589 -30.73 27.96 4.87
C GLY A 589 -31.29 29.25 4.29
N LEU A 590 -32.24 29.15 3.34
CA LEU A 590 -32.93 30.30 2.77
C LEU A 590 -33.56 31.22 3.83
N VAL A 591 -34.09 30.69 4.93
CA VAL A 591 -34.64 31.52 6.02
C VAL A 591 -33.54 32.34 6.71
N VAL A 592 -32.38 31.74 6.97
CA VAL A 592 -31.21 32.41 7.56
C VAL A 592 -30.57 33.39 6.57
N ASP A 593 -30.49 33.03 5.29
CA ASP A 593 -29.97 33.88 4.22
C ASP A 593 -30.90 35.09 3.96
N LEU A 594 -32.21 34.92 4.15
CA LEU A 594 -33.21 36.00 4.24
C LEU A 594 -33.19 36.76 5.59
N LYS A 595 -32.14 36.59 6.40
CA LYS A 595 -31.88 37.33 7.65
C LYS A 595 -32.96 37.13 8.73
N GLN A 596 -33.64 35.99 8.72
CA GLN A 596 -34.68 35.61 9.70
C GLN A 596 -34.25 34.40 10.55
N ASP A 597 -34.78 34.29 11.77
CA ASP A 597 -34.54 33.14 12.66
C ASP A 597 -35.79 32.23 12.73
N TYR A 598 -35.60 30.94 12.41
CA TYR A 598 -36.66 29.93 12.49
C TYR A 598 -36.89 29.39 13.92
N GLN A 599 -35.92 29.56 14.83
CA GLN A 599 -35.95 28.92 16.14
C GLN A 599 -37.03 29.50 17.09
N PRO A 600 -37.31 30.83 17.12
CA PRO A 600 -38.42 31.39 17.90
C PRO A 600 -39.78 30.81 17.50
N ILE A 601 -40.03 30.59 16.20
CA ILE A 601 -41.28 30.00 15.69
C ILE A 601 -41.42 28.56 16.18
N ARG A 602 -40.35 27.76 16.09
CA ARG A 602 -40.30 26.38 16.62
C ARG A 602 -40.40 26.30 18.14
N ASN A 603 -40.04 27.36 18.86
CA ASN A 603 -40.23 27.44 20.32
C ASN A 603 -41.69 27.79 20.68
N GLN A 604 -42.38 28.61 19.88
CA GLN A 604 -43.80 28.93 20.07
C GLN A 604 -44.71 27.75 19.72
N ILE A 605 -44.39 27.07 18.61
CA ILE A 605 -45.07 25.86 18.12
C ILE A 605 -44.05 24.70 18.17
N PRO A 606 -43.87 24.04 19.33
CA PRO A 606 -43.09 22.80 19.41
C PRO A 606 -43.81 21.65 18.69
N GLU A 607 -43.08 20.56 18.43
CA GLU A 607 -43.56 19.36 17.73
C GLU A 607 -44.84 18.78 18.36
N GLU A 608 -44.96 18.85 19.69
CA GLU A 608 -46.15 18.43 20.47
C GLU A 608 -47.43 19.24 20.20
N LYS A 609 -47.34 20.41 19.55
CA LYS A 609 -48.51 21.23 19.15
C LYS A 609 -48.91 21.04 17.67
N LEU A 610 -48.20 20.20 16.91
CA LEU A 610 -48.56 19.91 15.53
C LEU A 610 -49.81 19.01 15.51
N TYR A 611 -50.80 19.36 14.71
CA TYR A 611 -52.09 18.66 14.72
C TYR A 611 -52.05 17.34 13.95
N LYS A 612 -51.43 17.35 12.76
CA LYS A 612 -51.15 16.15 11.97
C LYS A 612 -49.96 16.39 11.05
N VAL A 613 -49.08 15.40 10.90
CA VAL A 613 -47.91 15.46 10.02
C VAL A 613 -48.00 14.36 8.98
N TYR A 614 -48.25 14.75 7.73
CA TYR A 614 -48.14 13.87 6.57
C TYR A 614 -46.67 13.82 6.15
N THR A 615 -45.96 12.79 6.60
CA THR A 615 -44.54 12.51 6.31
C THR A 615 -44.24 12.43 4.79
N PHE A 616 -42.97 12.42 4.40
CA PHE A 616 -42.63 12.19 2.99
C PHE A 616 -43.01 10.76 2.57
N ASN A 617 -43.70 10.63 1.44
CA ASN A 617 -43.99 9.35 0.79
C ASN A 617 -43.66 9.47 -0.71
N SER A 618 -42.91 8.51 -1.24
CA SER A 618 -42.33 8.53 -2.60
C SER A 618 -43.35 8.56 -3.74
N VAL A 619 -44.60 8.12 -3.50
CA VAL A 619 -45.70 8.21 -4.48
C VAL A 619 -46.23 9.64 -4.57
N ARG A 620 -46.43 10.32 -3.42
CA ARG A 620 -46.88 11.73 -3.38
C ARG A 620 -45.76 12.75 -3.60
N LYS A 621 -44.50 12.36 -3.41
CA LYS A 621 -43.28 13.20 -3.46
C LYS A 621 -43.39 14.54 -2.70
N SER A 622 -44.16 14.53 -1.61
CA SER A 622 -44.49 15.70 -0.81
C SER A 622 -44.66 15.35 0.68
N MET A 623 -44.51 16.36 1.52
CA MET A 623 -44.69 16.35 2.99
C MET A 623 -45.54 17.57 3.38
N SER A 624 -46.46 17.39 4.32
CA SER A 624 -47.34 18.48 4.78
C SER A 624 -47.59 18.42 6.28
N THR A 625 -47.63 19.57 6.94
CA THR A 625 -47.81 19.72 8.39
C THR A 625 -49.01 20.63 8.66
N VAL A 626 -49.93 20.15 9.50
CA VAL A 626 -51.14 20.86 9.92
C VAL A 626 -50.94 21.46 11.30
N ILE A 627 -51.25 22.75 11.45
CA ILE A 627 -51.35 23.45 12.74
C ILE A 627 -52.76 23.96 12.96
N LYS A 628 -53.16 24.10 14.23
CA LYS A 628 -54.40 24.78 14.63
C LYS A 628 -54.09 26.25 14.94
N LEU A 629 -54.84 27.17 14.35
CA LEU A 629 -54.69 28.62 14.51
C LEU A 629 -55.48 29.12 15.75
N PRO A 630 -55.15 30.31 16.29
CA PRO A 630 -55.77 30.84 17.52
C PRO A 630 -57.27 31.13 17.41
N ASP A 631 -57.79 31.31 16.20
CA ASP A 631 -59.23 31.45 15.90
C ASP A 631 -59.97 30.10 15.85
N GLY A 632 -59.26 29.00 16.05
CA GLY A 632 -59.76 27.62 15.97
C GLY A 632 -59.74 27.01 14.58
N SER A 633 -59.41 27.77 13.52
CA SER A 633 -59.22 27.23 12.15
C SER A 633 -57.94 26.40 12.05
N PHE A 634 -57.71 25.75 10.90
CA PHE A 634 -56.50 24.96 10.65
C PHE A 634 -55.73 25.48 9.45
N ARG A 635 -54.40 25.55 9.55
CA ARG A 635 -53.51 25.86 8.42
C ARG A 635 -52.60 24.66 8.15
N MET A 636 -52.61 24.19 6.92
CA MET A 636 -51.66 23.19 6.43
C MET A 636 -50.58 23.87 5.60
N TYR A 637 -49.33 23.62 5.94
CA TYR A 637 -48.18 23.91 5.08
C TYR A 637 -47.79 22.65 4.31
N SER A 638 -47.41 22.78 3.04
CA SER A 638 -47.02 21.66 2.18
C SER A 638 -45.75 21.99 1.40
N LYS A 639 -44.89 20.99 1.20
CA LYS A 639 -43.66 21.10 0.41
C LYS A 639 -43.43 19.83 -0.39
N GLY A 640 -42.83 19.92 -1.56
CA GLY A 640 -42.55 18.74 -2.38
C GLY A 640 -41.99 19.07 -3.75
N ALA A 641 -41.89 18.05 -4.59
CA ALA A 641 -41.44 18.19 -5.96
C ALA A 641 -42.32 19.21 -6.72
N SER A 642 -41.67 20.20 -7.32
CA SER A 642 -42.30 21.41 -7.83
C SER A 642 -43.52 21.16 -8.72
N GLU A 643 -43.36 20.26 -9.69
CA GLU A 643 -44.29 19.86 -10.74
C GLU A 643 -45.44 18.95 -10.27
N ILE A 644 -45.39 18.49 -9.01
CA ILE A 644 -46.47 17.74 -8.35
C ILE A 644 -47.28 18.67 -7.45
N VAL A 645 -46.61 19.52 -6.65
CA VAL A 645 -47.29 20.48 -5.78
C VAL A 645 -47.97 21.58 -6.61
N LEU A 646 -47.37 22.07 -7.71
CA LEU A 646 -48.02 23.02 -8.63
C LEU A 646 -49.37 22.50 -9.15
N LYS A 647 -49.46 21.23 -9.55
CA LYS A 647 -50.70 20.63 -10.07
C LYS A 647 -51.83 20.62 -9.03
N LYS A 648 -51.46 20.56 -7.74
CA LYS A 648 -52.35 20.64 -6.57
C LYS A 648 -52.67 22.08 -6.14
N CYS A 649 -51.95 23.07 -6.67
CA CYS A 649 -52.23 24.48 -6.43
C CYS A 649 -53.33 25.01 -7.35
N SER A 650 -54.25 25.79 -6.77
CA SER A 650 -55.32 26.54 -7.45
C SER A 650 -55.12 28.06 -7.37
N LYS A 651 -54.24 28.52 -6.47
CA LYS A 651 -53.91 29.93 -6.20
C LYS A 651 -52.40 30.12 -6.13
N ILE A 652 -51.93 31.35 -6.30
CA ILE A 652 -50.52 31.75 -6.16
C ILE A 652 -50.40 33.16 -5.58
N LEU A 653 -49.42 33.39 -4.71
CA LEU A 653 -49.16 34.73 -4.17
C LEU A 653 -48.50 35.65 -5.20
N THR A 654 -49.07 36.85 -5.35
CA THR A 654 -48.59 37.89 -6.26
C THR A 654 -47.53 38.78 -5.63
N ALA A 655 -46.94 39.70 -6.41
CA ALA A 655 -46.01 40.72 -5.95
C ALA A 655 -46.55 41.64 -4.82
N THR A 656 -47.87 41.66 -4.57
CA THR A 656 -48.48 42.43 -3.46
C THR A 656 -48.80 41.56 -2.23
N GLY A 657 -48.49 40.26 -2.27
CA GLY A 657 -48.85 39.29 -1.22
C GLY A 657 -50.26 38.71 -1.32
N GLU A 658 -51.11 39.24 -2.20
CA GLU A 658 -52.48 38.76 -2.42
C GLU A 658 -52.53 37.46 -3.25
N PRO A 659 -53.40 36.49 -2.94
CA PRO A 659 -53.54 35.23 -3.68
C PRO A 659 -54.37 35.38 -4.96
N ARG A 660 -53.74 35.26 -6.13
CA ARG A 660 -54.40 35.21 -7.44
C ARG A 660 -54.79 33.78 -7.81
N ILE A 661 -55.91 33.61 -8.53
CA ILE A 661 -56.29 32.34 -9.16
C ILE A 661 -55.18 31.89 -10.13
N PHE A 662 -54.74 30.64 -10.02
CA PHE A 662 -53.62 30.05 -10.76
C PHE A 662 -54.16 29.01 -11.74
N ARG A 663 -54.38 29.42 -12.99
CA ARG A 663 -55.07 28.63 -14.02
C ARG A 663 -54.15 27.52 -14.55
N PRO A 664 -54.69 26.44 -15.16
CA PRO A 664 -53.87 25.37 -15.76
C PRO A 664 -52.76 25.91 -16.67
N ARG A 665 -53.09 26.84 -17.57
CA ARG A 665 -52.14 27.52 -18.45
C ARG A 665 -51.04 28.26 -17.69
N ASP A 666 -51.36 28.94 -16.60
CA ASP A 666 -50.40 29.71 -15.81
C ASP A 666 -49.38 28.76 -15.14
N ARG A 667 -49.85 27.58 -14.72
CA ARG A 667 -49.00 26.50 -14.18
C ARG A 667 -48.08 25.91 -15.27
N ASP A 668 -48.61 25.64 -16.46
CA ASP A 668 -47.82 25.13 -17.59
C ASP A 668 -46.79 26.15 -18.09
N GLU A 669 -47.14 27.45 -18.12
CA GLU A 669 -46.20 28.52 -18.43
C GLU A 669 -45.14 28.69 -17.32
N MET A 670 -45.46 28.50 -16.04
CA MET A 670 -44.47 28.48 -14.96
C MET A 670 -43.52 27.27 -15.05
N VAL A 671 -44.06 26.08 -15.35
CA VAL A 671 -43.23 24.89 -15.57
C VAL A 671 -42.21 25.15 -16.68
N LYS A 672 -42.66 25.68 -17.82
CA LYS A 672 -41.81 25.90 -19.00
C LYS A 672 -40.86 27.11 -18.89
N LYS A 673 -41.24 28.17 -18.17
CA LYS A 673 -40.44 29.42 -18.07
C LYS A 673 -39.51 29.47 -16.87
N VAL A 674 -39.76 28.67 -15.83
CA VAL A 674 -39.04 28.74 -14.54
C VAL A 674 -38.49 27.38 -14.14
N ILE A 675 -39.35 26.35 -14.01
CA ILE A 675 -38.95 25.04 -13.47
C ILE A 675 -38.05 24.28 -14.44
N GLU A 676 -38.39 24.25 -15.73
CA GLU A 676 -37.60 23.59 -16.77
C GLU A 676 -36.20 24.24 -16.92
N PRO A 677 -36.05 25.58 -17.00
CA PRO A 677 -34.74 26.23 -16.90
C PRO A 677 -33.97 25.94 -15.60
N MET A 678 -34.61 25.98 -14.42
CA MET A 678 -33.95 25.61 -13.16
C MET A 678 -33.42 24.16 -13.20
N ALA A 679 -34.20 23.22 -13.75
CA ALA A 679 -33.79 21.83 -13.90
C ALA A 679 -32.68 21.63 -14.96
N CYS A 680 -32.65 22.47 -16.00
CA CYS A 680 -31.55 22.51 -16.99
C CYS A 680 -30.25 23.07 -16.39
N ASP A 681 -30.33 24.06 -15.50
CA ASP A 681 -29.20 24.56 -14.68
C ASP A 681 -28.72 23.49 -13.65
N GLY A 682 -29.44 22.38 -13.52
CA GLY A 682 -29.13 21.23 -12.65
C GLY A 682 -29.79 21.28 -11.26
N LEU A 683 -30.61 22.29 -10.99
CA LEU A 683 -31.21 22.57 -9.68
C LEU A 683 -32.36 21.59 -9.36
N ARG A 684 -32.43 21.15 -8.10
CA ARG A 684 -33.57 20.42 -7.55
C ARG A 684 -34.69 21.41 -7.21
N THR A 685 -35.78 21.39 -7.97
CA THR A 685 -36.90 22.31 -7.81
C THR A 685 -37.91 21.82 -6.77
N ILE A 686 -38.13 22.63 -5.73
CA ILE A 686 -39.10 22.38 -4.65
C ILE A 686 -40.13 23.51 -4.64
N CYS A 687 -41.41 23.17 -4.53
CA CYS A 687 -42.48 24.15 -4.31
C CYS A 687 -42.90 24.12 -2.84
N VAL A 688 -43.16 25.31 -2.27
CA VAL A 688 -43.74 25.51 -0.94
C VAL A 688 -45.12 26.15 -1.10
N ALA A 689 -46.11 25.59 -0.43
CA ALA A 689 -47.52 25.97 -0.55
C ALA A 689 -48.23 25.90 0.82
N PHE A 690 -49.41 26.49 0.92
CA PHE A 690 -50.28 26.38 2.10
C PHE A 690 -51.77 26.26 1.72
N ARG A 691 -52.60 25.82 2.66
CA ARG A 691 -54.07 25.86 2.57
C ARG A 691 -54.67 26.03 3.96
N ASP A 692 -55.69 26.86 4.04
CA ASP A 692 -56.45 27.13 5.26
C ASP A 692 -57.80 26.39 5.20
N PHE A 693 -58.24 25.87 6.34
CA PHE A 693 -59.44 25.06 6.50
C PHE A 693 -60.30 25.58 7.65
N SER A 694 -61.61 25.66 7.43
CA SER A 694 -62.60 25.96 8.46
C SER A 694 -62.70 24.84 9.50
N ASN A 695 -62.99 25.21 10.75
CA ASN A 695 -63.19 24.27 11.87
C ASN A 695 -64.63 23.67 11.94
N ASN A 696 -65.49 23.96 10.97
CA ASN A 696 -66.90 23.54 11.01
C ASN A 696 -67.51 23.38 9.59
N PRO A 697 -67.77 22.15 9.11
CA PRO A 697 -67.33 20.88 9.70
C PRO A 697 -65.80 20.79 9.77
N GLU A 698 -65.27 19.93 10.63
CA GLU A 698 -63.85 19.61 10.63
C GLU A 698 -63.49 18.80 9.36
N PRO A 699 -62.33 19.03 8.71
CA PRO A 699 -61.89 18.23 7.57
C PRO A 699 -61.70 16.74 7.91
N ASP A 700 -62.00 15.86 6.95
CA ASP A 700 -61.66 14.44 7.05
C ASP A 700 -60.14 14.26 6.86
N TRP A 701 -59.42 14.30 7.98
CA TRP A 701 -57.95 14.22 8.01
C TRP A 701 -57.37 12.89 7.50
N ASP A 702 -58.17 11.85 7.28
CA ASP A 702 -57.70 10.58 6.71
C ASP A 702 -57.90 10.50 5.19
N ASN A 703 -58.79 11.33 4.62
CA ASN A 703 -58.90 11.53 3.18
C ASN A 703 -57.82 12.49 2.63
N GLU A 704 -56.58 12.01 2.58
CA GLU A 704 -55.42 12.78 2.08
C GLU A 704 -55.62 13.39 0.67
N ASN A 705 -56.43 12.75 -0.17
CA ASN A 705 -56.60 13.16 -1.57
C ASN A 705 -57.38 14.48 -1.69
N ASP A 706 -58.39 14.71 -0.86
CA ASP A 706 -59.13 15.99 -0.87
C ASP A 706 -58.31 17.11 -0.20
N ILE A 707 -57.69 16.80 0.94
CA ILE A 707 -56.88 17.75 1.72
C ILE A 707 -55.70 18.30 0.92
N LEU A 708 -54.99 17.43 0.19
CA LEU A 708 -53.81 17.80 -0.61
C LEU A 708 -54.18 18.37 -2.01
N THR A 709 -55.29 19.10 -2.12
CA THR A 709 -55.71 19.91 -3.28
C THR A 709 -56.02 21.36 -2.86
N ASP A 710 -56.49 22.21 -3.79
CA ASP A 710 -56.80 23.65 -3.59
C ASP A 710 -55.70 24.47 -2.87
N LEU A 711 -54.43 24.10 -3.09
CA LEU A 711 -53.30 24.74 -2.42
C LEU A 711 -53.02 26.15 -2.99
N THR A 712 -52.47 27.03 -2.15
CA THR A 712 -51.93 28.33 -2.56
C THR A 712 -50.40 28.24 -2.62
N CYS A 713 -49.82 28.41 -3.80
CA CYS A 713 -48.37 28.43 -4.00
C CYS A 713 -47.76 29.70 -3.39
N ILE A 714 -46.76 29.54 -2.52
CA ILE A 714 -45.98 30.62 -1.91
C ILE A 714 -44.76 30.92 -2.78
N CYS A 715 -43.97 29.88 -3.07
CA CYS A 715 -42.76 30.00 -3.88
C CYS A 715 -42.37 28.67 -4.55
N VAL A 716 -41.49 28.78 -5.54
CA VAL A 716 -40.70 27.66 -6.06
C VAL A 716 -39.22 27.99 -5.91
N VAL A 717 -38.42 27.07 -5.37
CA VAL A 717 -36.99 27.27 -5.14
C VAL A 717 -36.16 26.23 -5.88
N GLY A 718 -35.07 26.68 -6.50
CA GLY A 718 -34.04 25.86 -7.11
C GLY A 718 -32.92 25.63 -6.09
N ILE A 719 -32.79 24.39 -5.61
CA ILE A 719 -31.80 23.98 -4.62
C ILE A 719 -30.66 23.22 -5.33
N GLU A 720 -29.41 23.60 -5.13
CA GLU A 720 -28.25 22.81 -5.56
C GLU A 720 -27.32 22.46 -4.40
N ASP A 721 -26.41 21.53 -4.67
CA ASP A 721 -25.22 21.28 -3.86
C ASP A 721 -24.04 21.99 -4.56
N PRO A 722 -23.55 23.12 -4.04
CA PRO A 722 -22.64 23.99 -4.77
C PRO A 722 -21.24 23.37 -4.90
N VAL A 723 -20.58 23.70 -6.01
CA VAL A 723 -19.17 23.34 -6.27
C VAL A 723 -18.26 24.06 -5.26
N ARG A 724 -17.26 23.35 -4.73
CA ARG A 724 -16.29 23.95 -3.81
C ARG A 724 -15.45 25.01 -4.54
N PRO A 725 -15.23 26.23 -4.00
CA PRO A 725 -14.59 27.35 -4.72
C PRO A 725 -13.22 27.03 -5.35
N GLU A 726 -12.45 26.13 -4.74
CA GLU A 726 -11.11 25.71 -5.14
C GLU A 726 -11.08 24.61 -6.23
N VAL A 727 -12.19 23.88 -6.43
CA VAL A 727 -12.28 22.76 -7.38
C VAL A 727 -11.97 23.17 -8.83
N PRO A 728 -12.51 24.30 -9.37
CA PRO A 728 -12.20 24.73 -10.74
C PRO A 728 -10.73 25.11 -10.98
N GLU A 729 -9.99 25.57 -9.96
CA GLU A 729 -8.53 25.76 -10.09
C GLU A 729 -7.77 24.44 -10.00
N ALA A 730 -8.16 23.57 -9.06
CA ALA A 730 -7.53 22.28 -8.86
C ALA A 730 -7.67 21.36 -10.10
N ILE A 731 -8.85 21.33 -10.74
CA ILE A 731 -9.08 20.60 -11.99
C ILE A 731 -8.22 21.16 -13.13
N ARG A 732 -8.11 22.49 -13.26
CA ARG A 732 -7.23 23.15 -14.23
C ARG A 732 -5.75 22.80 -14.00
N LYS A 733 -5.31 22.67 -12.73
CA LYS A 733 -3.96 22.20 -12.38
C LYS A 733 -3.75 20.73 -12.79
N CYS A 734 -4.73 19.85 -12.56
CA CYS A 734 -4.69 18.44 -13.01
C CYS A 734 -4.60 18.33 -14.55
N GLN A 735 -5.48 19.02 -15.28
CA GLN A 735 -5.49 19.02 -16.75
C GLN A 735 -4.14 19.51 -17.31
N ARG A 736 -3.60 20.61 -16.79
CA ARG A 736 -2.26 21.14 -17.15
C ARG A 736 -1.14 20.14 -16.85
N ALA A 737 -1.26 19.37 -15.78
CA ALA A 737 -0.32 18.30 -15.41
C ALA A 737 -0.48 17.01 -16.25
N GLY A 738 -1.35 17.01 -17.26
CA GLY A 738 -1.62 15.88 -18.15
C GLY A 738 -2.62 14.85 -17.61
N ILE A 739 -3.40 15.20 -16.58
CA ILE A 739 -4.32 14.28 -15.89
C ILE A 739 -5.76 14.55 -16.32
N THR A 740 -6.44 13.54 -16.86
CA THR A 740 -7.83 13.65 -17.31
C THR A 740 -8.80 13.38 -16.18
N VAL A 741 -9.42 14.43 -15.65
CA VAL A 741 -10.52 14.32 -14.67
C VAL A 741 -11.81 13.87 -15.40
N ARG A 742 -12.53 12.93 -14.80
CA ARG A 742 -13.84 12.42 -15.24
C ARG A 742 -14.79 12.40 -14.06
N MET A 743 -16.03 12.87 -14.25
CA MET A 743 -17.09 12.76 -13.26
C MET A 743 -17.83 11.43 -13.44
N VAL A 744 -18.04 10.69 -12.36
CA VAL A 744 -18.79 9.43 -12.34
C VAL A 744 -19.76 9.45 -11.18
N THR A 745 -21.06 9.57 -11.43
CA THR A 745 -22.04 9.87 -10.39
C THR A 745 -23.44 9.27 -10.65
N GLY A 746 -24.20 9.03 -9.58
CA GLY A 746 -25.59 8.59 -9.63
C GLY A 746 -26.59 9.66 -10.09
N ASP A 747 -26.18 10.94 -10.15
CA ASP A 747 -27.04 12.06 -10.55
C ASP A 747 -27.55 11.96 -12.00
N ASN A 748 -28.61 12.72 -12.30
CA ASN A 748 -29.14 12.92 -13.65
C ASN A 748 -28.07 13.56 -14.57
N ILE A 749 -28.02 13.13 -15.84
CA ILE A 749 -27.08 13.65 -16.86
C ILE A 749 -27.12 15.17 -17.05
N ASN A 750 -28.25 15.83 -16.83
CA ASN A 750 -28.35 17.29 -16.93
C ASN A 750 -27.61 17.97 -15.77
N THR A 751 -27.90 17.58 -14.52
CA THR A 751 -27.18 18.06 -13.32
C THR A 751 -25.69 17.75 -13.41
N ALA A 752 -25.32 16.51 -13.77
CA ALA A 752 -23.92 16.12 -13.91
C ALA A 752 -23.18 16.93 -15.00
N ARG A 753 -23.84 17.25 -16.12
CA ARG A 753 -23.29 18.12 -17.18
C ARG A 753 -23.15 19.57 -16.70
N ALA A 754 -24.14 20.13 -16.02
CA ALA A 754 -24.09 21.49 -15.48
C ALA A 754 -22.95 21.65 -14.46
N ILE A 755 -22.81 20.71 -13.52
CA ILE A 755 -21.70 20.69 -12.56
C ILE A 755 -20.36 20.45 -13.27
N ALA A 756 -20.27 19.58 -14.28
CA ALA A 756 -19.04 19.37 -15.05
C ALA A 756 -18.56 20.63 -15.78
N ILE A 757 -19.48 21.48 -16.26
CA ILE A 757 -19.17 22.79 -16.85
C ILE A 757 -18.74 23.79 -15.76
N LYS A 758 -19.48 23.90 -14.64
CA LYS A 758 -19.08 24.74 -13.48
C LYS A 758 -17.68 24.39 -12.95
N CYS A 759 -17.34 23.09 -12.92
CA CYS A 759 -16.04 22.58 -12.49
C CYS A 759 -14.92 22.72 -13.54
N GLY A 760 -15.23 23.04 -14.80
CA GLY A 760 -14.24 23.06 -15.89
C GLY A 760 -13.75 21.67 -16.34
N ILE A 761 -14.52 20.61 -16.11
CA ILE A 761 -14.26 19.25 -16.63
C ILE A 761 -14.58 19.17 -18.13
N ILE A 762 -15.53 19.99 -18.58
CA ILE A 762 -15.91 20.19 -19.99
C ILE A 762 -16.02 21.70 -20.23
N HIS A 763 -15.40 22.20 -21.30
CA HIS A 763 -15.60 23.58 -21.74
C HIS A 763 -16.74 23.68 -22.76
N PRO A 764 -17.57 24.75 -22.75
CA PRO A 764 -18.63 24.94 -23.73
C PRO A 764 -18.10 24.95 -25.17
N GLY A 765 -18.58 24.02 -25.99
CA GLY A 765 -18.16 23.85 -27.39
C GLY A 765 -17.25 22.64 -27.65
N GLU A 766 -16.79 21.91 -26.63
CA GLU A 766 -16.00 20.69 -26.81
C GLU A 766 -16.88 19.46 -27.10
N ASP A 767 -16.46 18.62 -28.07
CA ASP A 767 -17.10 17.34 -28.42
C ASP A 767 -16.71 16.20 -27.44
N PHE A 768 -16.94 16.44 -26.14
CA PHE A 768 -16.74 15.47 -25.08
C PHE A 768 -18.03 14.74 -24.68
N LEU A 769 -17.89 13.45 -24.39
CA LEU A 769 -19.01 12.55 -24.24
C LEU A 769 -19.55 12.57 -22.80
N CYS A 770 -20.86 12.79 -22.68
CA CYS A 770 -21.66 12.57 -21.48
C CYS A 770 -22.68 11.45 -21.78
N ILE A 771 -22.77 10.42 -20.94
CA ILE A 771 -23.72 9.29 -21.09
C ILE A 771 -24.29 8.87 -19.73
N GLU A 772 -25.44 8.20 -19.76
CA GLU A 772 -26.02 7.54 -18.57
C GLU A 772 -25.54 6.08 -18.45
N GLY A 773 -25.51 5.53 -17.23
CA GLY A 773 -25.06 4.14 -16.95
C GLY A 773 -25.77 3.07 -17.79
N LYS A 774 -27.07 3.24 -18.08
CA LYS A 774 -27.84 2.36 -18.97
C LYS A 774 -27.31 2.38 -20.42
N GLU A 775 -26.91 3.55 -20.92
CA GLU A 775 -26.35 3.71 -22.26
C GLU A 775 -24.89 3.24 -22.32
N PHE A 776 -24.12 3.45 -21.25
CA PHE A 776 -22.78 2.89 -21.11
C PHE A 776 -22.82 1.35 -21.19
N ASN A 777 -23.66 0.69 -20.38
CA ASN A 777 -23.89 -0.76 -20.44
C ASN A 777 -24.28 -1.23 -21.85
N ARG A 778 -25.22 -0.54 -22.51
CA ARG A 778 -25.69 -0.92 -23.85
C ARG A 778 -24.59 -0.84 -24.90
N ARG A 779 -23.61 0.07 -24.75
CA ARG A 779 -22.50 0.23 -25.71
C ARG A 779 -21.32 -0.69 -25.44
N ILE A 780 -21.01 -0.99 -24.17
CA ILE A 780 -19.85 -1.85 -23.82
C ILE A 780 -20.16 -3.34 -23.95
N ARG A 781 -21.44 -3.71 -23.93
CA ARG A 781 -21.87 -5.12 -24.03
C ARG A 781 -22.06 -5.56 -25.48
N ASN A 782 -21.90 -6.87 -25.70
CA ASN A 782 -22.17 -7.53 -26.96
C ASN A 782 -23.58 -8.14 -27.03
N GLU A 783 -23.89 -8.84 -28.12
CA GLU A 783 -25.21 -9.45 -28.36
C GLU A 783 -25.53 -10.60 -27.37
N LYS A 784 -24.53 -11.14 -26.67
CA LYS A 784 -24.67 -12.11 -25.59
C LYS A 784 -24.77 -11.46 -24.19
N GLY A 785 -24.62 -10.13 -24.10
CA GLY A 785 -24.62 -9.37 -22.85
C GLY A 785 -23.28 -9.31 -22.11
N GLU A 786 -22.22 -9.92 -22.66
CA GLU A 786 -20.84 -9.93 -22.16
C GLU A 786 -20.16 -8.57 -22.42
N ILE A 787 -19.18 -8.18 -21.60
CA ILE A 787 -18.49 -6.89 -21.71
C ILE A 787 -17.26 -7.04 -22.64
N GLU A 788 -17.19 -6.25 -23.72
CA GLU A 788 -16.08 -6.25 -24.67
C GLU A 788 -15.17 -5.02 -24.46
N GLN A 789 -13.89 -5.26 -24.12
CA GLN A 789 -12.90 -4.22 -23.86
C GLN A 789 -12.74 -3.24 -25.06
N GLU A 790 -12.72 -3.77 -26.28
CA GLU A 790 -12.61 -2.99 -27.52
C GLU A 790 -13.78 -2.00 -27.71
N ARG A 791 -14.94 -2.22 -27.05
CA ARG A 791 -16.05 -1.27 -27.01
C ARG A 791 -15.86 -0.20 -25.94
N ILE A 792 -15.31 -0.56 -24.77
CA ILE A 792 -14.93 0.42 -23.73
C ILE A 792 -13.87 1.39 -24.29
N ASP A 793 -12.90 0.86 -25.01
CA ASP A 793 -11.80 1.61 -25.63
C ASP A 793 -12.28 2.68 -26.61
N LYS A 794 -13.36 2.41 -27.36
CA LYS A 794 -14.00 3.39 -28.26
C LYS A 794 -14.75 4.52 -27.53
N ILE A 795 -14.89 4.44 -26.19
CA ILE A 795 -15.73 5.33 -25.37
C ILE A 795 -14.90 6.13 -24.35
N TRP A 796 -14.06 5.46 -23.55
CA TRP A 796 -13.39 6.09 -22.41
C TRP A 796 -12.47 7.29 -22.73
N PRO A 797 -11.83 7.40 -23.92
CA PRO A 797 -11.00 8.56 -24.26
C PRO A 797 -11.81 9.87 -24.36
N LYS A 798 -13.01 9.81 -24.97
CA LYS A 798 -13.94 10.96 -25.08
C LYS A 798 -14.84 11.14 -23.85
N LEU A 799 -15.06 10.08 -23.05
CA LEU A 799 -15.91 10.15 -21.86
C LEU A 799 -15.38 11.14 -20.82
N ARG A 800 -16.24 12.07 -20.38
CA ARG A 800 -15.97 13.03 -19.29
C ARG A 800 -17.01 12.97 -18.17
N VAL A 801 -18.25 12.58 -18.48
CA VAL A 801 -19.34 12.43 -17.49
C VAL A 801 -20.04 11.09 -17.72
N LEU A 802 -20.01 10.23 -16.70
CA LEU A 802 -20.88 9.06 -16.59
C LEU A 802 -21.91 9.35 -15.49
N ALA A 803 -23.16 9.58 -15.90
CA ALA A 803 -24.28 9.92 -15.04
C ALA A 803 -25.18 8.69 -14.78
N ARG A 804 -26.04 8.74 -13.75
CA ARG A 804 -26.83 7.59 -13.27
C ARG A 804 -26.00 6.30 -13.17
N SER A 805 -24.75 6.40 -12.71
CA SER A 805 -23.85 5.25 -12.59
C SER A 805 -24.22 4.39 -11.38
N SER A 806 -24.41 3.09 -11.58
CA SER A 806 -24.42 2.11 -10.49
C SER A 806 -23.00 1.82 -9.98
N PRO A 807 -22.82 1.21 -8.78
CA PRO A 807 -21.51 0.82 -8.26
C PRO A 807 -20.69 -0.05 -9.23
N THR A 808 -21.36 -0.98 -9.91
CA THR A 808 -20.75 -1.86 -10.92
C THR A 808 -20.34 -1.11 -12.18
N ASP A 809 -21.05 -0.05 -12.58
CA ASP A 809 -20.63 0.83 -13.69
C ASP A 809 -19.34 1.58 -13.35
N LYS A 810 -19.20 2.04 -12.09
CA LYS A 810 -17.97 2.68 -11.61
C LYS A 810 -16.79 1.72 -11.70
N HIS A 811 -16.94 0.52 -11.14
CA HIS A 811 -15.92 -0.53 -11.20
C HIS A 811 -15.57 -0.91 -12.65
N THR A 812 -16.57 -1.11 -13.51
CA THR A 812 -16.38 -1.50 -14.92
C THR A 812 -15.64 -0.42 -15.71
N LEU A 813 -15.96 0.87 -15.50
CA LEU A 813 -15.23 1.96 -16.12
C LEU A 813 -13.78 2.05 -15.63
N VAL A 814 -13.54 1.91 -14.32
CA VAL A 814 -12.18 1.95 -13.74
C VAL A 814 -11.34 0.78 -14.25
N LYS A 815 -11.86 -0.45 -14.18
CA LYS A 815 -11.22 -1.64 -14.76
C LYS A 815 -10.94 -1.44 -16.25
N GLY A 816 -11.93 -1.01 -17.03
CA GLY A 816 -11.79 -0.85 -18.48
C GLY A 816 -10.87 0.29 -18.93
N ILE A 817 -10.50 1.24 -18.07
CA ILE A 817 -9.43 2.21 -18.35
C ILE A 817 -8.05 1.61 -17.96
N ILE A 818 -7.99 0.85 -16.86
CA ILE A 818 -6.79 0.18 -16.37
C ILE A 818 -6.31 -0.92 -17.31
N ASP A 819 -7.25 -1.70 -17.85
CA ASP A 819 -7.03 -2.84 -18.74
C ASP A 819 -7.00 -2.42 -20.24
N SER A 820 -6.97 -1.11 -20.54
CA SER A 820 -7.00 -0.57 -21.91
C SER A 820 -5.63 -0.57 -22.59
N THR A 821 -5.56 -1.12 -23.81
CA THR A 821 -4.35 -1.18 -24.65
C THR A 821 -4.32 -0.16 -25.80
N GLN A 822 -5.35 0.67 -25.98
CA GLN A 822 -5.39 1.69 -27.05
C GLN A 822 -4.31 2.80 -26.92
N VAL A 823 -3.63 2.88 -25.79
CA VAL A 823 -2.45 3.72 -25.58
C VAL A 823 -1.29 2.81 -25.20
N GLU A 824 -0.13 2.99 -25.83
CA GLU A 824 1.15 2.26 -25.58
C GLU A 824 1.58 2.19 -24.09
N GLN A 825 0.94 2.99 -23.24
CA GLN A 825 1.23 3.11 -21.82
C GLN A 825 -0.07 2.84 -21.05
N ARG A 826 -0.09 1.73 -20.32
CA ARG A 826 -1.16 1.40 -19.36
C ARG A 826 -1.46 2.63 -18.49
N GLN A 827 -2.75 2.98 -18.42
CA GLN A 827 -3.23 4.12 -17.65
C GLN A 827 -3.10 3.86 -16.15
N VAL A 828 -2.80 4.92 -15.39
CA VAL A 828 -2.79 4.90 -13.93
C VAL A 828 -4.02 5.67 -13.46
N VAL A 829 -4.98 4.94 -12.88
CA VAL A 829 -6.31 5.49 -12.58
C VAL A 829 -6.46 5.71 -11.08
N ALA A 830 -6.63 6.97 -10.69
CA ALA A 830 -7.08 7.31 -9.35
C ALA A 830 -8.61 7.42 -9.29
N VAL A 831 -9.21 7.02 -8.17
CA VAL A 831 -10.67 7.09 -7.94
C VAL A 831 -10.94 7.88 -6.67
N THR A 832 -12.00 8.70 -6.66
CA THR A 832 -12.49 9.36 -5.43
C THR A 832 -13.91 8.90 -5.09
N GLY A 833 -14.20 8.71 -3.81
CA GLY A 833 -15.52 8.30 -3.32
C GLY A 833 -15.79 8.70 -1.88
N ASP A 834 -17.08 8.66 -1.52
CA ASP A 834 -17.56 8.88 -0.14
C ASP A 834 -18.57 7.80 0.32
N GLY A 835 -19.28 7.14 -0.60
CA GLY A 835 -20.28 6.11 -0.29
C GLY A 835 -19.71 4.68 -0.23
N THR A 836 -20.42 3.74 0.39
CA THR A 836 -20.05 2.31 0.34
C THR A 836 -20.07 1.79 -1.10
N ASN A 837 -20.96 2.37 -1.92
CA ASN A 837 -21.08 2.23 -3.37
C ASN A 837 -19.77 2.48 -4.15
N ASP A 838 -18.81 3.22 -3.59
CA ASP A 838 -17.52 3.49 -4.22
C ASP A 838 -16.46 2.43 -3.90
N GLY A 839 -16.64 1.63 -2.85
CA GLY A 839 -15.66 0.64 -2.36
C GLY A 839 -15.09 -0.28 -3.45
N PRO A 840 -15.92 -0.95 -4.28
CA PRO A 840 -15.45 -1.80 -5.36
C PRO A 840 -14.69 -1.07 -6.48
N ALA A 841 -14.88 0.24 -6.63
CA ALA A 841 -14.17 1.07 -7.60
C ALA A 841 -12.87 1.64 -7.00
N LEU A 842 -12.90 2.09 -5.74
CA LEU A 842 -11.74 2.51 -4.96
C LEU A 842 -10.72 1.37 -4.88
N LYS A 843 -11.16 0.15 -4.52
CA LYS A 843 -10.25 -0.99 -4.32
C LYS A 843 -9.70 -1.60 -5.62
N LYS A 844 -10.24 -1.24 -6.78
CA LYS A 844 -9.74 -1.64 -8.12
C LYS A 844 -8.93 -0.52 -8.81
N ALA A 845 -8.86 0.66 -8.22
CA ALA A 845 -8.02 1.76 -8.71
C ALA A 845 -6.53 1.44 -8.56
N ASP A 846 -5.66 2.18 -9.25
CA ASP A 846 -4.24 2.24 -8.88
C ASP A 846 -4.00 3.11 -7.62
N VAL A 847 -4.93 4.03 -7.31
CA VAL A 847 -4.99 4.80 -6.05
C VAL A 847 -6.45 5.15 -5.72
N GLY A 848 -6.98 4.64 -4.60
CA GLY A 848 -8.27 5.05 -4.04
C GLY A 848 -8.17 6.23 -3.07
N PHE A 849 -9.03 7.24 -3.24
CA PHE A 849 -9.19 8.38 -2.32
C PHE A 849 -10.56 8.36 -1.63
N ALA A 850 -10.58 8.38 -0.30
CA ALA A 850 -11.79 8.57 0.49
C ALA A 850 -11.87 9.98 1.10
N MET A 851 -13.10 10.48 1.26
CA MET A 851 -13.38 11.66 2.08
C MET A 851 -13.25 11.31 3.57
N GLY A 852 -12.51 12.10 4.34
CA GLY A 852 -12.28 11.86 5.76
C GLY A 852 -13.45 12.26 6.66
N ILE A 853 -14.16 13.34 6.30
CA ILE A 853 -15.27 13.89 7.10
C ILE A 853 -16.61 13.36 6.59
N ALA A 854 -16.89 13.46 5.29
CA ALA A 854 -18.14 13.02 4.69
C ALA A 854 -18.20 11.51 4.36
N GLY A 855 -17.04 10.85 4.22
CA GLY A 855 -16.96 9.47 3.74
C GLY A 855 -17.40 8.43 4.77
N THR A 856 -17.99 7.35 4.26
CA THR A 856 -18.26 6.12 5.03
C THR A 856 -16.95 5.41 5.40
N ASP A 857 -16.98 4.59 6.46
CA ASP A 857 -15.77 3.89 6.90
C ASP A 857 -15.42 2.75 5.94
N VAL A 858 -16.41 2.18 5.25
CA VAL A 858 -16.22 1.29 4.09
C VAL A 858 -15.39 1.97 2.99
N ALA A 859 -15.72 3.22 2.63
CA ALA A 859 -14.96 3.96 1.62
C ALA A 859 -13.52 4.25 2.09
N LYS A 860 -13.34 4.65 3.35
CA LYS A 860 -12.02 4.87 3.97
C LYS A 860 -11.18 3.60 3.98
N GLU A 861 -11.77 2.45 4.30
CA GLU A 861 -11.08 1.16 4.33
C GLU A 861 -10.74 0.61 2.95
N ALA A 862 -11.59 0.84 1.95
CA ALA A 862 -11.31 0.54 0.55
C ALA A 862 -10.25 1.45 -0.09
N SER A 863 -9.95 2.61 0.51
CA SER A 863 -9.05 3.65 -0.03
C SER A 863 -7.60 3.54 0.46
N ASP A 864 -6.67 4.08 -0.34
CA ASP A 864 -5.25 4.15 -0.02
C ASP A 864 -4.84 5.48 0.63
N ILE A 865 -5.60 6.56 0.35
CA ILE A 865 -5.38 7.91 0.87
C ILE A 865 -6.71 8.50 1.35
N ILE A 866 -6.76 8.94 2.60
CA ILE A 866 -7.90 9.67 3.16
C ILE A 866 -7.63 11.19 3.10
N LEU A 867 -8.59 11.95 2.59
CA LEU A 867 -8.56 13.41 2.58
C LEU A 867 -9.19 13.96 3.87
N THR A 868 -8.36 14.32 4.84
CA THR A 868 -8.81 14.80 6.18
C THR A 868 -9.55 16.15 6.14
N ASP A 869 -9.56 16.84 4.98
CA ASP A 869 -10.26 18.10 4.74
C ASP A 869 -11.34 18.01 3.63
N ASP A 870 -11.63 16.81 3.12
CA ASP A 870 -12.53 16.54 1.98
C ASP A 870 -12.25 17.43 0.74
N ASN A 871 -11.00 17.85 0.55
CA ASN A 871 -10.67 18.91 -0.41
C ASN A 871 -10.00 18.37 -1.68
N PHE A 872 -10.59 18.61 -2.86
CA PHE A 872 -10.01 18.18 -4.13
C PHE A 872 -8.63 18.80 -4.41
N SER A 873 -8.31 19.98 -3.86
CA SER A 873 -6.95 20.55 -3.95
C SER A 873 -5.90 19.71 -3.22
N SER A 874 -6.29 18.94 -2.19
CA SER A 874 -5.40 18.01 -1.49
C SER A 874 -4.95 16.86 -2.40
N ILE A 875 -5.78 16.41 -3.35
CA ILE A 875 -5.40 15.45 -4.42
C ILE A 875 -4.31 16.04 -5.32
N VAL A 876 -4.37 17.33 -5.65
CA VAL A 876 -3.33 18.02 -6.44
C VAL A 876 -2.00 18.05 -5.68
N LYS A 877 -2.04 18.22 -4.34
CA LYS A 877 -0.85 18.11 -3.48
C LYS A 877 -0.30 16.67 -3.48
N ALA A 878 -1.16 15.64 -3.45
CA ALA A 878 -0.75 14.24 -3.51
C ALA A 878 -0.02 13.90 -4.83
N VAL A 879 -0.52 14.35 -5.98
CA VAL A 879 0.18 14.26 -7.28
C VAL A 879 1.56 14.94 -7.21
N MET A 880 1.63 16.13 -6.60
CA MET A 880 2.88 16.88 -6.48
C MET A 880 3.90 16.16 -5.59
N TRP A 881 3.47 15.57 -4.47
CA TRP A 881 4.31 14.76 -3.59
C TRP A 881 4.78 13.46 -4.26
N GLY A 882 3.90 12.71 -4.93
CA GLY A 882 4.30 11.48 -5.64
C GLY A 882 5.30 11.73 -6.76
N ARG A 883 5.12 12.82 -7.53
CA ARG A 883 6.11 13.26 -8.54
C ARG A 883 7.45 13.67 -7.92
N ASN A 884 7.43 14.18 -6.69
CA ASN A 884 8.62 14.56 -5.95
C ASN A 884 9.37 13.35 -5.35
N VAL A 885 8.67 12.28 -4.94
CA VAL A 885 9.29 11.03 -4.49
C VAL A 885 10.16 10.43 -5.61
N TYR A 886 9.58 10.26 -6.81
CA TYR A 886 10.31 9.72 -7.97
C TYR A 886 11.51 10.60 -8.38
N ASP A 887 11.33 11.91 -8.45
CA ASP A 887 12.42 12.82 -8.80
C ASP A 887 13.51 12.84 -7.74
N SER A 888 13.18 12.75 -6.44
CA SER A 888 14.17 12.81 -5.37
C SER A 888 14.98 11.52 -5.24
N ILE A 889 14.36 10.37 -5.52
CA ILE A 889 15.07 9.09 -5.74
C ILE A 889 15.96 9.19 -6.99
N SER A 890 15.50 9.84 -8.06
CA SER A 890 16.30 10.05 -9.27
C SER A 890 17.52 10.97 -9.06
N LYS A 891 17.41 12.01 -8.21
CA LYS A 891 18.55 12.85 -7.77
C LYS A 891 19.59 12.02 -7.02
N PHE A 892 19.14 11.25 -6.02
CA PHE A 892 20.01 10.35 -5.24
C PHE A 892 20.75 9.35 -6.13
N LEU A 893 20.03 8.66 -7.04
CA LEU A 893 20.65 7.74 -7.98
C LEU A 893 21.65 8.42 -8.92
N GLN A 894 21.43 9.67 -9.34
CA GLN A 894 22.38 10.38 -10.18
C GLN A 894 23.70 10.61 -9.44
N PHE A 895 23.60 10.98 -8.16
CA PHE A 895 24.77 11.13 -7.29
C PHE A 895 25.46 9.77 -7.06
N GLN A 896 24.75 8.81 -6.48
CA GLN A 896 25.28 7.50 -6.09
C GLN A 896 25.97 6.79 -7.26
N LEU A 897 25.30 6.70 -8.42
CA LEU A 897 25.88 6.05 -9.60
C LEU A 897 27.12 6.78 -10.16
N THR A 898 27.23 8.11 -9.97
CA THR A 898 28.47 8.84 -10.33
C THR A 898 29.62 8.43 -9.41
N VAL A 899 29.37 8.36 -8.09
CA VAL A 899 30.40 7.96 -7.12
C VAL A 899 30.81 6.49 -7.32
N ASN A 900 29.87 5.55 -7.46
CA ASN A 900 30.18 4.14 -7.76
C ASN A 900 31.06 4.00 -9.01
N VAL A 901 30.68 4.64 -10.13
CA VAL A 901 31.41 4.53 -11.40
C VAL A 901 32.84 5.06 -11.27
N VAL A 902 33.03 6.23 -10.65
CA VAL A 902 34.37 6.80 -10.48
C VAL A 902 35.20 5.98 -9.50
N ALA A 903 34.66 5.63 -8.34
CA ALA A 903 35.42 4.92 -7.30
C ALA A 903 35.84 3.51 -7.75
N VAL A 904 34.98 2.76 -8.44
CA VAL A 904 35.32 1.43 -8.99
C VAL A 904 36.38 1.55 -10.08
N ILE A 905 36.29 2.53 -10.99
CA ILE A 905 37.31 2.73 -12.04
C ILE A 905 38.64 3.19 -11.43
N VAL A 906 38.63 4.10 -10.45
CA VAL A 906 39.86 4.56 -9.76
C VAL A 906 40.54 3.41 -9.02
N ALA A 907 39.79 2.59 -8.27
CA ALA A 907 40.35 1.46 -7.55
C ALA A 907 40.88 0.37 -8.50
N PHE A 908 40.14 0.05 -9.57
CA PHE A 908 40.56 -0.91 -10.60
C PHE A 908 41.83 -0.44 -11.34
N THR A 909 41.82 0.78 -11.88
CA THR A 909 42.96 1.33 -12.64
C THR A 909 44.17 1.58 -11.75
N GLY A 910 43.96 1.98 -10.49
CA GLY A 910 45.03 2.03 -9.47
C GLY A 910 45.64 0.66 -9.24
N ALA A 911 44.85 -0.33 -8.84
CA ALA A 911 45.32 -1.70 -8.61
C ALA A 911 46.09 -2.30 -9.80
N CYS A 912 45.64 -2.03 -11.04
CA CYS A 912 46.30 -2.51 -12.25
C CYS A 912 47.64 -1.83 -12.59
N ILE A 913 47.96 -0.66 -12.01
CA ILE A 913 49.13 0.16 -12.40
C ILE A 913 50.09 0.40 -11.21
N THR A 914 49.58 0.55 -9.99
CA THR A 914 50.36 0.83 -8.77
C THR A 914 50.33 -0.31 -7.76
N GLN A 915 49.84 -1.51 -8.14
CA GLN A 915 49.72 -2.71 -7.29
C GLN A 915 48.92 -2.53 -5.98
N ASP A 916 48.27 -1.38 -5.81
CA ASP A 916 47.56 -0.92 -4.62
C ASP A 916 46.50 0.10 -5.05
N SER A 917 45.47 0.27 -4.23
CA SER A 917 44.44 1.28 -4.46
C SER A 917 44.89 2.65 -3.91
N PRO A 918 44.71 3.76 -4.66
CA PRO A 918 45.01 5.11 -4.17
C PRO A 918 44.02 5.59 -3.09
N LEU A 919 42.93 4.83 -2.85
CA LEU A 919 41.99 5.03 -1.75
C LEU A 919 42.00 3.77 -0.87
N LYS A 920 42.27 3.92 0.43
CA LYS A 920 42.38 2.82 1.40
C LYS A 920 41.02 2.35 1.91
N ALA A 921 40.94 1.14 2.47
CA ALA A 921 39.68 0.52 2.89
C ALA A 921 38.85 1.41 3.84
N VAL A 922 39.48 2.00 4.85
CA VAL A 922 38.82 2.94 5.80
C VAL A 922 38.30 4.21 5.10
N GLN A 923 39.08 4.75 4.15
CA GLN A 923 38.69 5.92 3.36
C GLN A 923 37.49 5.60 2.44
N MET A 924 37.46 4.39 1.86
CA MET A 924 36.36 3.90 1.04
C MET A 924 35.08 3.64 1.86
N LEU A 925 35.18 3.17 3.11
CA LEU A 925 34.03 3.06 4.02
C LEU A 925 33.46 4.44 4.40
N TRP A 926 34.32 5.44 4.63
CA TRP A 926 33.89 6.82 4.83
C TRP A 926 33.20 7.41 3.60
N VAL A 927 33.75 7.17 2.40
CA VAL A 927 33.10 7.53 1.12
C VAL A 927 31.72 6.87 1.01
N ASN A 928 31.59 5.58 1.33
CA ASN A 928 30.31 4.85 1.32
C ASN A 928 29.27 5.52 2.25
N LEU A 929 29.66 5.89 3.47
CA LEU A 929 28.78 6.58 4.41
C LEU A 929 28.26 7.93 3.88
N ILE A 930 29.12 8.70 3.20
CA ILE A 930 28.75 9.96 2.54
C ILE A 930 27.76 9.70 1.39
N MET A 931 28.14 8.85 0.44
CA MET A 931 27.43 8.69 -0.83
C MET A 931 26.07 7.99 -0.67
N ASP A 932 25.98 7.06 0.27
CA ASP A 932 24.81 6.20 0.44
C ASP A 932 23.90 6.70 1.57
N THR A 933 24.35 6.64 2.83
CA THR A 933 23.48 6.98 3.98
C THR A 933 23.24 8.49 4.13
N PHE A 934 24.28 9.33 4.02
CA PHE A 934 24.10 10.77 4.19
C PHE A 934 23.42 11.42 2.98
N ALA A 935 23.88 11.15 1.76
CA ALA A 935 23.27 11.75 0.57
C ALA A 935 21.88 11.18 0.23
N SER A 936 21.53 9.94 0.61
CA SER A 936 20.12 9.51 0.55
C SER A 936 19.25 10.36 1.47
N LEU A 937 19.66 10.60 2.72
CA LEU A 937 18.91 11.46 3.65
C LEU A 937 18.85 12.92 3.17
N ALA A 938 19.91 13.44 2.55
CA ALA A 938 19.97 14.81 2.04
C ALA A 938 19.10 15.01 0.78
N LEU A 939 19.25 14.15 -0.24
CA LEU A 939 18.60 14.30 -1.54
C LEU A 939 17.16 13.77 -1.58
N ALA A 940 16.82 12.77 -0.75
CA ALA A 940 15.44 12.24 -0.67
C ALA A 940 14.46 13.14 0.10
N THR A 941 14.94 14.15 0.84
CA THR A 941 14.11 15.02 1.71
C THR A 941 13.78 16.39 1.11
N GLU A 942 14.12 16.61 -0.16
CA GLU A 942 13.77 17.82 -0.92
C GLU A 942 12.24 18.06 -0.99
N PRO A 943 11.75 19.29 -0.72
CA PRO A 943 10.32 19.59 -0.77
C PRO A 943 9.80 19.88 -2.20
N PRO A 944 8.54 19.50 -2.52
CA PRO A 944 7.97 19.63 -3.87
C PRO A 944 7.81 21.09 -4.34
N THR A 945 7.74 21.26 -5.66
CA THR A 945 7.60 22.55 -6.37
C THR A 945 6.49 22.49 -7.43
N GLU A 946 5.81 23.60 -7.71
CA GLU A 946 4.73 23.62 -8.72
C GLU A 946 5.20 23.28 -10.16
N SER A 947 6.49 23.40 -10.46
CA SER A 947 7.08 22.96 -11.74
C SER A 947 6.83 21.48 -12.05
N LEU A 948 6.66 20.64 -11.02
CA LEU A 948 6.28 19.23 -11.15
C LEU A 948 4.90 19.03 -11.80
N LEU A 949 4.04 20.05 -11.77
CA LEU A 949 2.70 20.07 -12.39
C LEU A 949 2.68 20.69 -13.80
N LEU A 950 3.84 21.10 -14.35
CA LEU A 950 3.95 21.61 -15.72
C LEU A 950 4.33 20.53 -16.76
N ARG A 951 4.64 19.32 -16.30
CA ARG A 951 4.95 18.15 -17.15
C ARG A 951 3.86 17.10 -17.08
N LYS A 952 3.83 16.21 -18.07
CA LYS A 952 3.03 14.97 -18.07
C LYS A 952 3.57 13.97 -17.01
N PRO A 953 2.76 13.00 -16.54
CA PRO A 953 3.24 11.93 -15.66
C PRO A 953 4.31 11.05 -16.33
N TYR A 954 5.04 10.25 -15.55
CA TYR A 954 5.96 9.25 -16.09
C TYR A 954 5.20 7.93 -16.32
N GLY A 955 5.22 7.39 -17.55
CA GLY A 955 4.60 6.10 -17.86
C GLY A 955 5.31 4.94 -17.14
N ARG A 956 4.53 3.91 -16.72
CA ARG A 956 5.03 2.75 -15.95
C ARG A 956 6.24 2.07 -16.57
N ASN A 957 6.36 2.03 -17.90
CA ASN A 957 7.43 1.31 -18.60
C ASN A 957 8.69 2.16 -18.85
N LYS A 958 8.71 3.45 -18.47
CA LYS A 958 9.86 4.34 -18.70
C LYS A 958 11.09 3.88 -17.88
N PRO A 959 12.30 3.81 -18.45
CA PRO A 959 13.51 3.48 -17.71
C PRO A 959 13.81 4.53 -16.63
N LEU A 960 14.34 4.07 -15.49
CA LEU A 960 14.64 4.90 -14.33
C LEU A 960 15.85 5.83 -14.59
N ILE A 961 16.91 5.29 -15.19
CA ILE A 961 18.05 6.09 -15.63
C ILE A 961 17.69 6.75 -16.97
N SER A 962 17.43 8.06 -16.94
CA SER A 962 17.08 8.82 -18.13
C SER A 962 18.31 9.21 -18.97
N ARG A 963 18.14 9.51 -20.26
CA ARG A 963 19.25 9.94 -21.15
C ARG A 963 19.94 11.23 -20.68
N THR A 964 19.24 12.13 -19.96
CA THR A 964 19.85 13.31 -19.34
C THR A 964 20.65 12.96 -18.09
N MET A 965 20.11 12.06 -17.26
CA MET A 965 20.79 11.54 -16.07
C MET A 965 22.07 10.76 -16.44
N MET A 966 22.03 9.90 -17.46
CA MET A 966 23.20 9.19 -17.98
C MET A 966 24.27 10.16 -18.55
N LYS A 967 23.85 11.22 -19.24
CA LYS A 967 24.76 12.31 -19.67
C LYS A 967 25.46 12.95 -18.46
N ASN A 968 24.72 13.22 -17.39
CA ASN A 968 25.26 13.85 -16.19
C ASN A 968 26.25 12.90 -15.48
N ILE A 969 25.85 11.65 -15.22
CA ILE A 969 26.71 10.62 -14.59
C ILE A 969 28.04 10.48 -15.32
N LEU A 970 28.01 10.24 -16.63
CA LEU A 970 29.23 10.05 -17.42
C LEU A 970 30.02 11.36 -17.62
N GLY A 971 29.35 12.51 -17.69
CA GLY A 971 29.99 13.82 -17.83
C GLY A 971 30.78 14.24 -16.60
N HIS A 972 30.23 14.00 -15.40
CA HIS A 972 30.93 14.21 -14.13
C HIS A 972 32.00 13.14 -13.91
N ALA A 973 31.71 11.86 -14.20
CA ALA A 973 32.71 10.80 -14.07
C ALA A 973 33.97 11.05 -14.93
N VAL A 974 33.83 11.53 -16.16
CA VAL A 974 34.99 11.89 -17.02
C VAL A 974 35.82 13.02 -16.41
N TYR A 975 35.21 14.03 -15.80
CA TYR A 975 35.92 15.13 -15.13
C TYR A 975 36.71 14.62 -13.92
N GLN A 976 36.04 13.90 -13.02
CA GLN A 976 36.65 13.35 -11.82
C GLN A 976 37.78 12.37 -12.15
N LEU A 977 37.58 11.43 -13.09
CA LEU A 977 38.61 10.49 -13.53
C LEU A 977 39.82 11.20 -14.14
N THR A 978 39.61 12.20 -14.99
CA THR A 978 40.71 12.97 -15.60
C THR A 978 41.56 13.65 -14.53
N LEU A 979 40.92 14.25 -13.51
CA LEU A 979 41.62 14.92 -12.42
C LEU A 979 42.30 13.95 -11.46
N ILE A 980 41.63 12.87 -11.04
CA ILE A 980 42.20 11.87 -10.14
C ILE A 980 43.41 11.19 -10.77
N PHE A 981 43.35 10.83 -12.06
CA PHE A 981 44.52 10.26 -12.75
C PHE A 981 45.62 11.31 -13.00
N THR A 982 45.29 12.58 -13.24
CA THR A 982 46.31 13.65 -13.32
C THR A 982 47.03 13.83 -11.99
N LEU A 983 46.31 13.82 -10.87
CA LEU A 983 46.90 13.86 -9.53
C LEU A 983 47.71 12.59 -9.23
N LEU A 984 47.19 11.40 -9.55
CA LEU A 984 47.87 10.12 -9.33
C LEU A 984 49.19 10.01 -10.08
N PHE A 985 49.24 10.41 -11.35
CA PHE A 985 50.44 10.22 -12.20
C PHE A 985 51.39 11.42 -12.25
N VAL A 986 50.91 12.63 -11.95
CA VAL A 986 51.66 13.90 -12.13
C VAL A 986 51.65 14.79 -10.87
N GLY A 987 50.78 14.53 -9.90
CA GLY A 987 50.61 15.35 -8.68
C GLY A 987 51.90 15.57 -7.89
N GLU A 988 52.74 14.55 -7.76
CA GLU A 988 54.09 14.62 -7.16
C GLU A 988 54.92 15.81 -7.71
N LYS A 989 54.84 16.07 -9.03
CA LYS A 989 55.62 17.10 -9.75
C LYS A 989 54.94 18.46 -9.73
N ILE A 990 53.61 18.47 -9.64
CA ILE A 990 52.79 19.69 -9.56
C ILE A 990 52.96 20.34 -8.18
N PHE A 991 52.88 19.53 -7.11
CA PHE A 991 52.94 20.01 -5.74
C PHE A 991 54.34 19.91 -5.10
N LYS A 992 55.29 19.20 -5.74
CA LYS A 992 56.65 18.92 -5.22
C LYS A 992 56.63 18.13 -3.90
N ILE A 993 55.86 17.04 -3.91
CA ILE A 993 55.64 16.14 -2.77
C ILE A 993 56.15 14.75 -3.16
N ASP A 994 56.63 13.98 -2.18
CA ASP A 994 57.14 12.63 -2.39
C ASP A 994 56.09 11.65 -2.94
N ASN A 995 56.55 10.72 -3.78
CA ASN A 995 55.70 9.83 -4.56
C ASN A 995 55.15 8.66 -3.73
N GLY A 996 53.86 8.69 -3.38
CA GLY A 996 53.19 7.62 -2.64
C GLY A 996 52.98 6.30 -3.42
N ARG A 997 53.28 6.25 -4.73
CA ARG A 997 52.88 5.12 -5.60
C ARG A 997 53.60 3.81 -5.36
N ASN A 998 54.87 3.86 -4.96
CA ASN A 998 55.72 2.68 -4.81
C ASN A 998 56.01 2.37 -3.33
N ALA A 999 55.16 2.84 -2.42
CA ALA A 999 55.40 2.77 -0.99
C ALA A 999 55.28 1.32 -0.46
N PRO A 1000 56.22 0.84 0.37
CA PRO A 1000 56.22 -0.54 0.87
C PRO A 1000 55.06 -0.82 1.84
N LEU A 1001 54.86 -2.10 2.17
CA LEU A 1001 53.88 -2.51 3.17
C LEU A 1001 54.21 -1.87 4.53
N HIS A 1002 53.19 -1.35 5.23
CA HIS A 1002 53.29 -0.57 6.49
C HIS A 1002 53.94 0.82 6.43
N SER A 1003 54.25 1.33 5.24
CA SER A 1003 54.76 2.70 5.04
C SER A 1003 53.85 3.81 5.65
N PRO A 1004 54.43 4.95 6.07
CA PRO A 1004 53.68 6.06 6.66
C PRO A 1004 52.70 6.72 5.66
N PRO A 1005 51.60 7.34 6.16
CA PRO A 1005 50.57 7.91 5.30
C PRO A 1005 51.12 9.06 4.43
N SER A 1006 51.01 8.91 3.11
CA SER A 1006 51.54 9.89 2.15
C SER A 1006 50.63 11.11 1.99
N GLU A 1007 51.22 12.32 1.99
CA GLU A 1007 50.54 13.56 1.59
C GLU A 1007 49.95 13.45 0.16
N HIS A 1008 50.66 12.80 -0.78
CA HIS A 1008 50.22 12.65 -2.17
C HIS A 1008 48.88 11.93 -2.29
N TYR A 1009 48.71 10.81 -1.59
CA TYR A 1009 47.43 10.10 -1.51
C TYR A 1009 46.39 10.86 -0.68
N THR A 1010 46.80 11.61 0.34
CA THR A 1010 45.86 12.45 1.12
C THR A 1010 45.27 13.59 0.28
N ILE A 1011 46.04 14.20 -0.63
CA ILE A 1011 45.52 15.17 -1.61
C ILE A 1011 44.51 14.53 -2.56
N ILE A 1012 44.76 13.29 -3.03
CA ILE A 1012 43.82 12.56 -3.91
C ILE A 1012 42.51 12.25 -3.17
N PHE A 1013 42.60 11.67 -1.98
CA PHE A 1013 41.43 11.39 -1.13
C PHE A 1013 40.63 12.66 -0.82
N ASN A 1014 41.29 13.74 -0.40
CA ASN A 1014 40.61 14.98 -0.04
C ASN A 1014 39.99 15.67 -1.27
N THR A 1015 40.69 15.72 -2.41
CA THR A 1015 40.13 16.25 -3.67
C THR A 1015 38.92 15.42 -4.13
N PHE A 1016 38.97 14.09 -3.99
CA PHE A 1016 37.86 13.21 -4.31
C PHE A 1016 36.61 13.52 -3.47
N VAL A 1017 36.74 13.61 -2.14
CA VAL A 1017 35.63 13.96 -1.24
C VAL A 1017 35.10 15.37 -1.53
N MET A 1018 35.98 16.35 -1.79
CA MET A 1018 35.55 17.71 -2.18
C MET A 1018 34.76 17.71 -3.49
N MET A 1019 35.20 16.99 -4.52
CA MET A 1019 34.45 16.86 -5.78
C MET A 1019 33.07 16.21 -5.54
N GLN A 1020 32.94 15.21 -4.67
CA GLN A 1020 31.61 14.65 -4.36
C GLN A 1020 30.70 15.62 -3.61
N LEU A 1021 31.19 16.39 -2.64
CA LEU A 1021 30.37 17.41 -1.95
C LEU A 1021 29.81 18.47 -2.90
N PHE A 1022 30.57 18.87 -3.93
CA PHE A 1022 30.08 19.78 -4.96
C PHE A 1022 29.21 19.08 -6.03
N ASN A 1023 29.49 17.82 -6.36
CA ASN A 1023 28.64 17.00 -7.21
C ASN A 1023 27.25 16.74 -6.58
N GLU A 1024 27.15 16.61 -5.25
CA GLU A 1024 25.88 16.47 -4.53
C GLU A 1024 24.95 17.68 -4.79
N ILE A 1025 25.51 18.89 -4.83
CA ILE A 1025 24.79 20.13 -5.17
C ILE A 1025 24.31 20.12 -6.63
N ASN A 1026 25.15 19.67 -7.57
CA ASN A 1026 24.75 19.49 -8.98
C ASN A 1026 23.62 18.45 -9.10
N ALA A 1027 23.71 17.33 -8.37
CA ALA A 1027 22.76 16.22 -8.42
C ALA A 1027 21.33 16.58 -7.98
N ARG A 1028 21.14 17.71 -7.26
CA ARG A 1028 19.81 18.25 -6.94
C ARG A 1028 18.94 18.54 -8.18
N LYS A 1029 19.54 18.74 -9.36
CA LYS A 1029 18.85 19.14 -10.61
C LYS A 1029 19.08 18.12 -11.74
N ILE A 1030 18.02 17.45 -12.20
CA ILE A 1030 18.10 16.34 -13.16
C ILE A 1030 17.50 16.63 -14.56
N HIS A 1031 16.65 17.66 -14.69
CA HIS A 1031 15.96 18.00 -15.95
C HIS A 1031 16.69 19.04 -16.82
N GLY A 1032 17.96 19.33 -16.54
CA GLY A 1032 18.76 20.33 -17.26
C GLY A 1032 18.56 21.78 -16.79
N GLU A 1033 17.98 21.97 -15.59
CA GLU A 1033 17.91 23.27 -14.91
C GLU A 1033 19.33 23.78 -14.60
N ARG A 1034 19.62 25.04 -14.93
CA ARG A 1034 20.95 25.63 -14.72
C ARG A 1034 21.22 26.08 -13.28
N ASN A 1035 20.22 26.61 -12.57
CA ASN A 1035 20.44 27.15 -11.22
C ASN A 1035 20.42 26.03 -10.16
N VAL A 1036 21.59 25.49 -9.82
CA VAL A 1036 21.75 24.43 -8.80
C VAL A 1036 21.52 24.92 -7.36
N PHE A 1037 21.73 26.21 -7.10
CA PHE A 1037 21.51 26.85 -5.79
C PHE A 1037 20.04 27.21 -5.52
N ASP A 1038 19.18 27.12 -6.54
CA ASP A 1038 17.75 27.37 -6.41
C ASP A 1038 17.12 26.50 -5.32
N GLY A 1039 16.35 27.14 -4.44
CA GLY A 1039 15.68 26.50 -3.30
C GLY A 1039 16.59 25.85 -2.26
N ILE A 1040 17.92 25.99 -2.30
CA ILE A 1040 18.84 25.20 -1.44
C ILE A 1040 18.54 25.34 0.06
N PHE A 1041 18.32 26.56 0.54
CA PHE A 1041 17.97 26.85 1.95
C PHE A 1041 16.57 26.38 2.36
N ARG A 1042 15.75 25.89 1.43
CA ARG A 1042 14.42 25.31 1.73
C ARG A 1042 14.54 23.89 2.30
N ASN A 1043 15.68 23.21 2.11
CA ASN A 1043 16.00 21.95 2.77
C ASN A 1043 17.15 22.15 3.80
N PRO A 1044 16.83 22.34 5.10
CA PRO A 1044 17.85 22.47 6.14
C PRO A 1044 18.60 21.16 6.40
N ILE A 1045 18.03 20.00 6.06
CA ILE A 1045 18.69 18.69 6.22
C ILE A 1045 19.87 18.61 5.25
N PHE A 1046 19.64 18.92 3.97
CA PHE A 1046 20.70 19.01 2.95
C PHE A 1046 21.82 19.96 3.37
N CYS A 1047 21.47 21.19 3.79
CA CYS A 1047 22.46 22.18 4.21
C CYS A 1047 23.29 21.71 5.43
N THR A 1048 22.66 21.01 6.38
CA THR A 1048 23.34 20.47 7.57
C THR A 1048 24.28 19.32 7.21
N ILE A 1049 23.89 18.46 6.26
CA ILE A 1049 24.69 17.31 5.82
C ILE A 1049 25.92 17.77 5.03
N VAL A 1050 25.77 18.62 4.02
CA VAL A 1050 26.92 19.10 3.21
C VAL A 1050 27.94 19.84 4.07
N LEU A 1051 27.50 20.75 4.95
CA LEU A 1051 28.40 21.48 5.85
C LEU A 1051 28.99 20.59 6.96
N GLY A 1052 28.20 19.63 7.46
CA GLY A 1052 28.66 18.65 8.46
C GLY A 1052 29.74 17.74 7.91
N THR A 1053 29.53 17.15 6.74
CA THR A 1053 30.52 16.29 6.06
C THR A 1053 31.79 17.07 5.70
N PHE A 1054 31.67 18.32 5.25
CA PHE A 1054 32.84 19.20 5.04
C PHE A 1054 33.64 19.42 6.33
N ALA A 1055 32.98 19.70 7.45
CA ALA A 1055 33.63 19.87 8.74
C ALA A 1055 34.28 18.56 9.27
N VAL A 1056 33.61 17.41 9.11
CA VAL A 1056 34.17 16.10 9.49
C VAL A 1056 35.36 15.72 8.61
N GLN A 1057 35.32 16.03 7.31
CA GLN A 1057 36.45 15.81 6.40
C GLN A 1057 37.69 16.62 6.81
N ILE A 1058 37.51 17.87 7.28
CA ILE A 1058 38.62 18.66 7.87
C ILE A 1058 39.21 17.95 9.10
N VAL A 1059 38.36 17.41 9.99
CA VAL A 1059 38.83 16.68 11.18
C VAL A 1059 39.57 15.39 10.80
N ILE A 1060 39.05 14.61 9.84
CA ILE A 1060 39.68 13.37 9.35
C ILE A 1060 41.05 13.65 8.72
N VAL A 1061 41.15 14.66 7.86
CA VAL A 1061 42.42 14.97 7.18
C VAL A 1061 43.45 15.58 8.12
N GLN A 1062 43.06 16.45 9.05
CA GLN A 1062 44.03 17.14 9.93
C GLN A 1062 44.41 16.33 11.19
N PHE A 1063 43.54 15.42 11.66
CA PHE A 1063 43.75 14.67 12.91
C PHE A 1063 43.59 13.14 12.78
N GLY A 1064 43.12 12.61 11.64
CA GLY A 1064 42.85 11.18 11.46
C GLY A 1064 44.09 10.29 11.27
N GLY A 1065 45.24 10.87 10.91
CA GLY A 1065 46.58 10.25 11.00
C GLY A 1065 46.70 8.83 10.41
N LYS A 1066 47.46 7.97 11.11
CA LYS A 1066 47.64 6.55 10.73
C LYS A 1066 46.30 5.79 10.55
N PRO A 1067 45.30 5.85 11.46
CA PRO A 1067 44.02 5.14 11.31
C PRO A 1067 43.23 5.43 10.02
N PHE A 1068 43.26 6.67 9.51
CA PHE A 1068 42.60 7.04 8.26
C PHE A 1068 43.56 7.07 7.05
N SER A 1069 44.80 6.60 7.21
CA SER A 1069 45.88 6.70 6.22
C SER A 1069 46.06 8.14 5.65
N CYS A 1070 45.91 9.16 6.49
CA CYS A 1070 45.98 10.58 6.11
C CYS A 1070 47.17 11.30 6.75
N SER A 1071 47.81 12.20 5.99
CA SER A 1071 48.80 13.16 6.50
C SER A 1071 48.19 14.57 6.59
N PRO A 1072 48.48 15.38 7.64
CA PRO A 1072 47.90 16.71 7.78
C PRO A 1072 48.30 17.66 6.64
N LEU A 1073 47.34 18.05 5.80
CA LEU A 1073 47.58 18.93 4.66
C LEU A 1073 47.84 20.39 5.07
N GLN A 1074 48.63 21.10 4.26
CA GLN A 1074 48.85 22.55 4.36
C GLN A 1074 47.68 23.34 3.74
N LEU A 1075 47.58 24.63 4.10
CA LEU A 1075 46.45 25.49 3.71
C LEU A 1075 46.37 25.72 2.19
N ASP A 1076 47.49 25.74 1.48
CA ASP A 1076 47.55 25.87 0.03
C ASP A 1076 47.10 24.59 -0.67
N GLN A 1077 47.55 23.42 -0.22
CA GLN A 1077 47.08 22.10 -0.65
C GLN A 1077 45.55 21.99 -0.47
N TRP A 1078 45.04 22.40 0.70
CA TRP A 1078 43.59 22.49 0.99
C TRP A 1078 42.85 23.41 0.00
N MET A 1079 43.38 24.60 -0.27
CA MET A 1079 42.78 25.54 -1.24
C MET A 1079 42.76 24.97 -2.67
N TRP A 1080 43.76 24.19 -3.07
CA TRP A 1080 43.75 23.48 -4.35
C TRP A 1080 42.70 22.36 -4.38
N CYS A 1081 42.57 21.53 -3.34
CA CYS A 1081 41.52 20.51 -3.25
C CYS A 1081 40.12 21.13 -3.37
N VAL A 1082 39.86 22.25 -2.67
CA VAL A 1082 38.59 22.98 -2.73
C VAL A 1082 38.37 23.65 -4.09
N PHE A 1083 39.41 24.22 -4.70
CA PHE A 1083 39.32 24.83 -6.04
C PHE A 1083 38.97 23.81 -7.13
N ILE A 1084 39.61 22.64 -7.12
CA ILE A 1084 39.31 21.54 -8.04
C ILE A 1084 37.87 21.03 -7.83
N GLY A 1085 37.44 20.93 -6.57
CA GLY A 1085 36.05 20.63 -6.20
C GLY A 1085 35.04 21.65 -6.73
N LEU A 1086 35.30 22.95 -6.56
CA LEU A 1086 34.45 24.03 -7.08
C LEU A 1086 34.35 24.00 -8.62
N GLY A 1087 35.38 23.51 -9.31
CA GLY A 1087 35.34 23.28 -10.75
C GLY A 1087 34.26 22.28 -11.19
N GLU A 1088 33.84 21.35 -10.33
CA GLU A 1088 32.73 20.42 -10.61
C GLU A 1088 31.39 21.16 -10.80
N LEU A 1089 31.14 22.24 -10.04
CA LEU A 1089 29.95 23.09 -10.22
C LEU A 1089 29.95 23.79 -11.58
N VAL A 1090 31.13 24.26 -12.01
CA VAL A 1090 31.31 24.92 -13.31
C VAL A 1090 31.17 23.91 -14.45
N TRP A 1091 31.76 22.72 -14.29
CA TRP A 1091 31.67 21.63 -15.26
C TRP A 1091 30.23 21.12 -15.42
N GLY A 1092 29.45 21.05 -14.34
CA GLY A 1092 28.01 20.80 -14.38
C GLY A 1092 27.24 21.75 -15.31
N GLN A 1093 27.61 23.04 -15.36
CA GLN A 1093 27.00 24.01 -16.29
C GLN A 1093 27.41 23.79 -17.76
N VAL A 1094 28.63 23.29 -17.99
CA VAL A 1094 29.09 22.87 -19.32
C VAL A 1094 28.29 21.65 -19.77
N ILE A 1095 28.19 20.61 -18.94
CA ILE A 1095 27.38 19.41 -19.20
C ILE A 1095 25.93 19.80 -19.47
N ALA A 1096 25.31 20.64 -18.62
CA ALA A 1096 23.94 21.11 -18.79
C ALA A 1096 23.72 21.80 -20.15
N SER A 1097 24.72 22.52 -20.65
CA SER A 1097 24.67 23.23 -21.94
C SER A 1097 24.86 22.33 -23.18
N ILE A 1098 25.30 21.08 -23.01
CA ILE A 1098 25.41 20.11 -24.11
C ILE A 1098 24.04 19.43 -24.35
N PRO A 1099 23.42 19.59 -25.55
CA PRO A 1099 22.13 18.97 -25.85
C PRO A 1099 22.29 17.47 -26.13
N THR A 1100 21.39 16.67 -25.57
CA THR A 1100 21.38 15.20 -25.71
C THR A 1100 21.26 14.71 -27.16
N SER A 1101 20.72 15.54 -28.07
CA SER A 1101 20.60 15.22 -29.50
C SER A 1101 21.95 15.05 -30.23
N ARG A 1102 23.07 15.56 -29.68
CA ARG A 1102 24.41 15.35 -30.24
C ARG A 1102 25.11 14.08 -29.71
N LEU A 1103 24.66 13.53 -28.60
CA LEU A 1103 25.30 12.39 -27.91
C LEU A 1103 24.67 11.05 -28.35
N LYS A 1104 24.79 10.72 -29.64
CA LYS A 1104 24.11 9.55 -30.24
C LYS A 1104 24.43 8.21 -29.56
N PHE A 1105 25.66 8.01 -29.06
CA PHE A 1105 26.04 6.77 -28.36
C PHE A 1105 25.26 6.53 -27.06
N LEU A 1106 24.75 7.59 -26.40
CA LEU A 1106 23.86 7.46 -25.24
C LEU A 1106 22.46 6.92 -25.60
N LYS A 1107 22.15 6.74 -26.90
CA LYS A 1107 20.94 6.06 -27.34
C LYS A 1107 21.02 4.54 -27.06
N GLU A 1108 22.21 3.95 -27.20
CA GLU A 1108 22.47 2.52 -27.01
C GLU A 1108 22.75 2.19 -25.54
N ALA A 1109 23.60 2.99 -24.86
CA ALA A 1109 23.91 2.78 -23.43
C ALA A 1109 22.69 2.94 -22.50
N GLY A 1110 21.64 3.64 -22.93
CA GLY A 1110 20.34 3.73 -22.25
C GLY A 1110 19.27 2.79 -22.81
N GLY A 1111 19.66 1.82 -23.63
CA GLY A 1111 18.80 0.89 -24.39
C GLY A 1111 19.32 -0.55 -24.36
N LEU A 1112 19.92 -0.97 -23.24
CA LEU A 1112 20.21 -2.39 -22.99
C LEU A 1112 18.91 -3.19 -23.08
N THR A 1113 18.86 -4.11 -24.05
CA THR A 1113 17.71 -4.91 -24.47
C THR A 1113 16.44 -4.14 -24.87
N GLU A 1114 16.51 -3.43 -26.01
CA GLU A 1114 15.45 -3.62 -27.02
C GLU A 1114 15.67 -5.01 -27.66
N LYS A 1115 15.09 -6.06 -27.07
CA LYS A 1115 14.71 -7.26 -27.83
C LYS A 1115 13.34 -7.00 -28.46
N THR A 1116 13.09 -7.59 -29.62
CA THR A 1116 11.80 -7.51 -30.33
C THR A 1116 10.65 -8.00 -29.45
N GLU A 1117 9.46 -7.44 -29.67
CA GLU A 1117 8.19 -7.73 -28.99
C GLU A 1117 8.00 -9.20 -28.58
N ALA A 1118 7.91 -9.44 -27.27
CA ALA A 1118 7.44 -10.68 -26.67
C ALA A 1118 6.10 -10.42 -25.93
N PRO A 1119 5.23 -11.44 -25.76
CA PRO A 1119 3.93 -11.26 -25.09
C PRO A 1119 4.05 -10.91 -23.60
N GLU A 1120 2.95 -10.43 -23.01
CA GLU A 1120 2.90 -10.02 -21.59
C GLU A 1120 3.16 -11.17 -20.58
N GLU A 1121 3.23 -12.41 -21.05
CA GLU A 1121 3.59 -13.59 -20.25
C GLU A 1121 5.05 -13.53 -19.75
N GLU A 1122 6.01 -13.01 -20.54
CA GLU A 1122 7.40 -12.84 -20.11
C GLU A 1122 7.53 -11.95 -18.86
N LEU A 1123 6.58 -11.04 -18.59
CA LEU A 1123 6.67 -10.16 -17.40
C LEU A 1123 6.39 -10.91 -16.09
N ASN A 1124 5.65 -12.03 -16.15
CA ASN A 1124 5.49 -12.93 -15.00
C ASN A 1124 6.71 -13.86 -14.87
N GLU A 1125 7.25 -14.37 -15.97
CA GLU A 1125 8.49 -15.17 -15.96
C GLU A 1125 9.68 -14.36 -15.43
N ASP A 1126 9.81 -13.09 -15.82
CA ASP A 1126 10.84 -12.15 -15.34
C ASP A 1126 10.70 -11.85 -13.82
N ALA A 1127 9.48 -11.94 -13.27
CA ALA A 1127 9.22 -11.85 -11.84
C ALA A 1127 9.53 -13.17 -11.10
N GLU A 1128 9.25 -14.32 -11.71
CA GLU A 1128 9.67 -15.62 -11.20
C GLU A 1128 11.20 -15.82 -11.29
N GLU A 1129 11.88 -15.26 -12.30
CA GLU A 1129 13.34 -15.28 -12.41
C GLU A 1129 14.00 -14.41 -11.32
N ILE A 1130 13.35 -13.31 -10.91
CA ILE A 1130 13.76 -12.51 -9.75
C ILE A 1130 13.57 -13.30 -8.44
N ASP A 1131 12.43 -13.97 -8.24
CA ASP A 1131 12.21 -14.79 -7.04
C ASP A 1131 13.12 -16.05 -7.06
N HIS A 1132 13.46 -16.58 -8.24
CA HIS A 1132 14.48 -17.61 -8.42
C HIS A 1132 15.87 -17.08 -8.06
N ALA A 1133 16.26 -15.88 -8.50
CA ALA A 1133 17.55 -15.27 -8.15
C ALA A 1133 17.66 -14.94 -6.65
N GLU A 1134 16.57 -14.50 -6.00
CA GLU A 1134 16.55 -14.30 -4.53
C GLU A 1134 16.65 -15.65 -3.80
N ARG A 1135 15.99 -16.71 -4.30
CA ARG A 1135 16.16 -18.09 -3.83
C ARG A 1135 17.56 -18.65 -4.13
N GLU A 1136 18.23 -18.24 -5.20
CA GLU A 1136 19.61 -18.66 -5.54
C GLU A 1136 20.64 -17.99 -4.63
N LEU A 1137 20.47 -16.71 -4.27
CA LEU A 1137 21.30 -16.08 -3.24
C LEU A 1137 21.16 -16.82 -1.89
N ARG A 1138 19.93 -17.16 -1.49
CA ARG A 1138 19.67 -17.95 -0.28
C ARG A 1138 20.21 -19.39 -0.39
N ARG A 1139 20.10 -20.04 -1.55
CA ARG A 1139 20.77 -21.33 -1.83
C ARG A 1139 22.29 -21.20 -1.74
N GLY A 1140 22.86 -20.09 -2.20
CA GLY A 1140 24.28 -19.76 -2.06
C GLY A 1140 24.69 -19.73 -0.59
N GLN A 1141 23.96 -19.00 0.26
CA GLN A 1141 24.17 -19.01 1.72
C GLN A 1141 24.05 -20.43 2.31
N ILE A 1142 23.01 -21.19 1.94
CA ILE A 1142 22.79 -22.57 2.43
C ILE A 1142 23.92 -23.52 1.97
N LEU A 1143 24.39 -23.40 0.73
CA LEU A 1143 25.53 -24.16 0.19
C LEU A 1143 26.83 -23.75 0.87
N TRP A 1144 27.01 -22.48 1.22
CA TRP A 1144 28.18 -22.00 1.95
C TRP A 1144 28.17 -22.47 3.41
N PHE A 1145 27.02 -22.50 4.10
CA PHE A 1145 26.86 -23.16 5.40
C PHE A 1145 27.15 -24.67 5.34
N ARG A 1146 26.69 -25.37 4.29
CA ARG A 1146 27.04 -26.78 4.06
C ARG A 1146 28.53 -26.95 3.75
N GLY A 1147 29.14 -25.99 3.06
CA GLY A 1147 30.58 -25.91 2.81
C GLY A 1147 31.40 -25.74 4.10
N LEU A 1148 31.04 -24.78 4.95
CA LEU A 1148 31.64 -24.56 6.27
C LEU A 1148 31.51 -25.79 7.18
N ASN A 1149 30.33 -26.43 7.23
CA ASN A 1149 30.15 -27.66 8.01
C ASN A 1149 31.01 -28.81 7.47
N ARG A 1150 31.19 -28.90 6.14
CA ARG A 1150 32.06 -29.88 5.48
C ARG A 1150 33.54 -29.62 5.74
N ILE A 1151 33.96 -28.36 5.78
CA ILE A 1151 35.30 -27.92 6.19
C ILE A 1151 35.53 -28.22 7.68
N GLN A 1152 34.54 -27.99 8.56
CA GLN A 1152 34.61 -28.42 9.97
C GLN A 1152 34.79 -29.95 10.10
N THR A 1153 34.09 -30.75 9.30
CA THR A 1153 34.28 -32.21 9.32
C THR A 1153 35.67 -32.60 8.82
N GLN A 1154 36.15 -31.98 7.74
CA GLN A 1154 37.50 -32.22 7.23
C GLN A 1154 38.59 -31.80 8.23
N ILE A 1155 38.45 -30.65 8.92
CA ILE A 1155 39.37 -30.23 9.99
C ILE A 1155 39.33 -31.21 11.18
N ARG A 1156 38.15 -31.77 11.51
CA ARG A 1156 38.03 -32.82 12.55
C ARG A 1156 38.74 -34.12 12.12
N VAL A 1157 38.64 -34.53 10.86
CA VAL A 1157 39.37 -35.68 10.29
C VAL A 1157 40.87 -35.43 10.23
N VAL A 1158 41.32 -34.24 9.82
CA VAL A 1158 42.75 -33.86 9.80
C VAL A 1158 43.33 -33.84 11.21
N LYS A 1159 42.57 -33.37 12.23
CA LYS A 1159 42.99 -33.49 13.63
C LYS A 1159 43.15 -34.95 14.08
N ALA A 1160 42.22 -35.84 13.72
CA ALA A 1160 42.30 -37.27 14.03
C ALA A 1160 43.48 -37.98 13.34
N PHE A 1161 43.78 -37.62 12.09
CA PHE A 1161 45.00 -38.09 11.40
C PHE A 1161 46.28 -37.56 12.06
N ARG A 1162 46.27 -36.28 12.50
CA ARG A 1162 47.45 -35.66 13.13
C ARG A 1162 47.72 -36.20 14.54
N SER A 1163 46.72 -36.66 15.29
CA SER A 1163 46.95 -37.43 16.52
C SER A 1163 47.50 -38.83 16.22
N SER A 1164 46.91 -39.54 15.25
CA SER A 1164 47.36 -40.89 14.85
C SER A 1164 48.81 -40.93 14.34
N LEU A 1165 49.30 -39.84 13.73
CA LEU A 1165 50.68 -39.71 13.25
C LEU A 1165 51.72 -39.41 14.34
N TYR A 1166 51.32 -39.00 15.56
CA TYR A 1166 52.24 -38.67 16.66
C TYR A 1166 52.33 -39.74 17.75
N GLU A 1167 51.43 -40.73 17.79
CA GLU A 1167 51.50 -41.88 18.73
C GLU A 1167 52.51 -42.98 18.31
N GLY A 1168 53.30 -42.76 17.26
CA GLY A 1168 54.25 -43.75 16.73
C GLY A 1168 55.58 -43.91 17.50
N LEU A 1169 55.88 -43.03 18.46
CA LEU A 1169 57.18 -42.98 19.16
C LEU A 1169 57.02 -42.67 20.66
N GLU A 1170 56.72 -43.69 21.48
CA GLU A 1170 57.48 -44.02 22.72
C GLU A 1170 56.84 -45.17 23.53
N LYS A 1171 57.69 -46.05 24.07
CA LYS A 1171 57.49 -47.10 25.11
C LYS A 1171 58.90 -47.55 25.57
N PRO A 1172 59.11 -48.16 26.76
CA PRO A 1172 58.15 -48.82 27.68
C PRO A 1172 58.20 -48.29 29.15
N GLU A 1173 57.31 -48.64 30.08
CA GLU A 1173 57.32 -49.90 30.88
C GLU A 1173 56.06 -50.13 31.77
N SER A 1174 56.01 -51.31 32.42
CA SER A 1174 54.92 -51.94 33.20
C SER A 1174 54.47 -51.22 34.50
N ARG A 1175 53.25 -51.45 35.06
CA ARG A 1175 52.80 -52.69 35.76
C ARG A 1175 51.28 -52.74 36.12
N THR A 1176 50.75 -53.98 36.22
CA THR A 1176 49.62 -54.48 37.08
C THR A 1176 48.19 -53.89 36.92
N SER A 1177 47.08 -54.63 37.09
CA SER A 1177 46.87 -56.10 37.25
C SER A 1177 45.42 -56.57 36.99
N ILE A 1178 45.27 -57.56 36.09
CA ILE A 1178 44.50 -58.83 36.21
C ILE A 1178 43.20 -58.87 37.06
N HIS A 1179 42.06 -59.10 36.40
CA HIS A 1179 41.08 -60.22 36.56
C HIS A 1179 39.86 -59.91 35.65
N ASN A 1180 39.15 -60.84 34.98
CA ASN A 1180 39.12 -62.31 35.09
C ASN A 1180 38.81 -62.99 33.72
N PHE A 1181 39.23 -64.25 33.52
CA PHE A 1181 38.63 -65.22 32.55
C PHE A 1181 37.31 -65.79 33.15
N MET A 1182 36.45 -66.61 32.54
CA MET A 1182 36.40 -67.52 31.36
C MET A 1182 34.88 -67.68 30.99
N THR A 1183 34.32 -68.21 29.89
CA THR A 1183 34.50 -69.48 29.12
C THR A 1183 33.79 -69.42 27.74
N HIS A 1184 34.17 -70.27 26.77
CA HIS A 1184 33.38 -70.58 25.54
C HIS A 1184 32.31 -71.67 25.81
N PRO A 1185 31.37 -71.98 24.87
CA PRO A 1185 31.68 -72.87 23.73
C PRO A 1185 31.07 -72.49 22.35
N GLU A 1186 31.49 -73.27 21.36
CA GLU A 1186 31.35 -73.26 19.88
C GLU A 1186 29.92 -73.26 19.28
N PHE A 1187 29.79 -72.83 18.00
CA PHE A 1187 29.48 -73.74 16.86
C PHE A 1187 29.75 -73.08 15.48
N ARG A 1188 29.54 -73.84 14.38
CA ARG A 1188 29.88 -73.54 12.96
C ARG A 1188 28.74 -74.01 12.02
N ILE A 1189 28.66 -73.73 10.71
CA ILE A 1189 29.55 -73.07 9.72
C ILE A 1189 28.69 -72.09 8.85
N GLU A 1190 28.80 -71.69 7.56
CA GLU A 1190 29.45 -72.10 6.28
C GLU A 1190 29.79 -70.83 5.41
N ASP A 1191 30.23 -70.99 4.15
CA ASP A 1191 30.91 -69.94 3.34
C ASP A 1191 30.11 -69.33 2.16
N SER A 1192 30.50 -68.11 1.71
CA SER A 1192 30.90 -67.85 0.30
C SER A 1192 31.37 -66.39 0.03
N GLN A 1193 32.40 -66.24 -0.82
CA GLN A 1193 32.83 -64.98 -1.48
C GLN A 1193 32.41 -65.00 -2.97
N PRO A 1194 32.52 -63.87 -3.71
CA PRO A 1194 33.71 -63.71 -4.59
C PRO A 1194 34.21 -62.26 -4.77
N HIS A 1195 35.31 -62.08 -5.52
CA HIS A 1195 35.95 -60.79 -5.83
C HIS A 1195 36.48 -60.76 -7.30
N ILE A 1196 36.53 -59.56 -7.89
CA ILE A 1196 37.11 -59.06 -9.18
C ILE A 1196 38.03 -59.98 -10.04
N PRO A 1197 37.92 -59.92 -11.39
CA PRO A 1197 39.12 -59.81 -12.27
C PRO A 1197 39.05 -58.65 -13.31
N LEU A 1198 40.01 -58.60 -14.26
CA LEU A 1198 40.57 -57.39 -14.93
C LEU A 1198 41.03 -57.65 -16.40
N ILE A 1199 41.48 -56.60 -17.12
CA ILE A 1199 42.40 -56.57 -18.31
C ILE A 1199 41.80 -56.68 -19.75
N ASP A 1200 42.32 -55.82 -20.66
CA ASP A 1200 42.45 -55.70 -22.16
C ASP A 1200 41.47 -56.44 -23.12
N ASP A 1201 41.19 -56.09 -24.39
CA ASP A 1201 41.80 -55.23 -25.46
C ASP A 1201 40.66 -54.85 -26.50
N THR A 1202 40.73 -54.29 -27.74
CA THR A 1202 41.73 -53.90 -28.78
C THR A 1202 41.17 -52.76 -29.70
N GLU A 1203 41.89 -52.37 -30.76
CA GLU A 1203 41.61 -51.44 -31.90
C GLU A 1203 40.37 -51.83 -32.78
N LEU A 1204 39.70 -50.96 -33.56
CA LEU A 1204 40.18 -50.27 -34.79
C LEU A 1204 39.35 -49.04 -35.27
N GLU A 1205 39.85 -48.39 -36.33
CA GLU A 1205 39.53 -47.11 -37.02
C GLU A 1205 38.11 -47.06 -37.72
N GLU A 1206 37.61 -46.00 -38.39
CA GLU A 1206 38.21 -44.93 -39.22
C GLU A 1206 37.26 -43.69 -39.44
N ASP A 1207 37.68 -42.66 -40.19
CA ASP A 1207 36.99 -41.38 -40.55
C ASP A 1207 37.37 -41.01 -42.05
N PRO A 1208 37.30 -39.80 -42.69
CA PRO A 1208 36.80 -38.49 -42.26
C PRO A 1208 36.02 -37.58 -43.26
N ALA A 1209 35.41 -36.53 -42.70
CA ALA A 1209 35.31 -35.15 -43.21
C ALA A 1209 34.41 -34.72 -44.43
N LEU A 1210 33.66 -33.63 -44.18
CA LEU A 1210 33.45 -32.41 -45.02
C LEU A 1210 32.82 -32.44 -46.45
N LYS A 1211 31.75 -31.62 -46.58
CA LYS A 1211 31.30 -30.81 -47.75
C LYS A 1211 30.83 -31.50 -49.05
N GLN A 1212 29.56 -31.26 -49.44
CA GLN A 1212 29.17 -30.33 -50.54
C GLN A 1212 27.63 -30.34 -50.84
N ASN A 1213 27.11 -29.24 -51.40
CA ASN A 1213 25.82 -29.16 -52.13
C ASN A 1213 26.03 -29.71 -53.57
N PRO A 1214 25.03 -30.29 -54.28
CA PRO A 1214 23.81 -29.58 -54.68
C PRO A 1214 22.50 -30.40 -54.92
N SER A 1215 21.45 -29.67 -55.31
CA SER A 1215 20.13 -30.08 -55.84
C SER A 1215 20.13 -30.42 -57.36
N PRO A 1216 19.02 -30.80 -58.03
CA PRO A 1216 17.78 -31.55 -57.71
C PRO A 1216 17.64 -32.75 -58.73
N PRO A 1217 16.49 -33.14 -59.37
CA PRO A 1217 15.04 -33.08 -59.07
C PRO A 1217 14.27 -34.42 -59.27
N SER A 1218 12.97 -34.47 -58.93
CA SER A 1218 11.91 -34.91 -59.87
C SER A 1218 10.49 -34.74 -59.29
N SER A 1219 9.49 -34.64 -60.16
CA SER A 1219 8.11 -34.24 -59.88
C SER A 1219 7.11 -35.39 -59.77
N LEU A 1220 5.96 -35.15 -59.12
CA LEU A 1220 4.68 -35.58 -59.68
C LEU A 1220 3.56 -34.57 -59.37
N ASN A 1221 2.47 -34.63 -60.12
CA ASN A 1221 1.65 -33.47 -60.46
C ASN A 1221 0.15 -33.71 -60.18
N LYS A 1222 -0.60 -32.67 -59.77
CA LYS A 1222 -1.92 -32.30 -60.33
C LYS A 1222 -2.59 -31.09 -59.64
N ASN A 1223 -2.66 -29.99 -60.39
CA ASN A 1223 -3.86 -29.29 -60.88
C ASN A 1223 -5.06 -29.01 -59.91
N ASN A 1224 -5.69 -27.82 -59.91
CA ASN A 1224 -5.46 -26.61 -60.72
C ASN A 1224 -6.19 -25.35 -60.19
N SER A 1225 -5.72 -24.17 -60.65
CA SER A 1225 -6.49 -22.92 -60.92
C SER A 1225 -7.28 -22.25 -59.77
N ALA A 1226 -7.03 -21.01 -59.30
CA ALA A 1226 -6.30 -19.84 -59.84
C ALA A 1226 -7.05 -19.07 -60.97
N ILE A 1227 -6.94 -17.72 -61.17
CA ILE A 1227 -6.13 -16.68 -60.50
C ILE A 1227 -6.59 -15.22 -60.84
N ASP A 1228 -6.05 -14.24 -60.09
CA ASP A 1228 -5.69 -12.83 -60.45
C ASP A 1228 -6.54 -11.54 -60.23
N SER A 1229 -5.76 -10.46 -60.02
CA SER A 1229 -5.85 -9.00 -60.30
C SER A 1229 -7.21 -8.29 -60.51
N GLY A 1230 -7.40 -7.01 -60.13
CA GLY A 1230 -6.46 -5.97 -59.66
C GLY A 1230 -6.57 -4.66 -60.48
N ILE A 1231 -5.99 -3.56 -59.97
CA ILE A 1231 -5.61 -2.31 -60.69
C ILE A 1231 -6.72 -1.24 -60.98
N ASN A 1232 -6.61 -0.11 -60.24
CA ASN A 1232 -6.82 1.30 -60.61
C ASN A 1232 -8.20 2.02 -60.78
N LEU A 1233 -8.06 3.35 -60.61
CA LEU A 1233 -8.85 4.50 -61.09
C LEU A 1233 -10.18 4.91 -60.39
N THR A 1234 -10.04 5.86 -59.45
CA THR A 1234 -10.62 7.23 -59.42
C THR A 1234 -12.11 7.52 -59.69
N THR A 1235 -12.47 8.74 -59.26
CA THR A 1235 -13.53 9.66 -59.73
C THR A 1235 -14.81 9.68 -58.93
N ASP A 1236 -15.19 10.91 -58.58
CA ASP A 1236 -16.38 11.31 -57.85
C ASP A 1236 -17.69 10.89 -58.52
N THR A 1237 -18.74 10.70 -57.71
CA THR A 1237 -19.93 11.55 -57.93
C THR A 1237 -20.78 11.73 -56.67
N SER A 1238 -21.14 12.98 -56.40
CA SER A 1238 -22.23 13.34 -55.50
C SER A 1238 -23.60 12.92 -56.09
N LYS A 1239 -24.57 12.60 -55.23
CA LYS A 1239 -25.76 13.46 -55.07
C LYS A 1239 -26.65 13.13 -53.86
N SER A 1240 -27.23 14.20 -53.34
CA SER A 1240 -28.23 14.23 -52.27
C SER A 1240 -29.65 13.98 -52.77
N ALA A 1241 -30.51 13.40 -51.93
CA ALA A 1241 -31.97 13.52 -52.05
C ALA A 1241 -32.63 13.77 -50.68
N THR A 1242 -33.03 15.02 -50.47
CA THR A 1242 -34.14 15.45 -49.59
C THR A 1242 -35.46 14.77 -50.00
N SER A 1243 -36.52 14.63 -49.19
CA SER A 1243 -36.79 15.02 -47.79
C SER A 1243 -38.19 14.52 -47.38
N SER A 1244 -38.46 14.29 -46.09
CA SER A 1244 -39.82 14.39 -45.53
C SER A 1244 -39.80 14.67 -44.02
N SER A 1245 -40.85 15.32 -43.51
CA SER A 1245 -41.07 15.72 -42.11
C SER A 1245 -42.50 16.24 -41.94
N PRO A 1246 -43.07 16.32 -40.72
CA PRO A 1246 -42.92 15.42 -39.58
C PRO A 1246 -44.30 14.90 -39.07
N GLY A 1247 -44.30 14.02 -38.06
CA GLY A 1247 -45.53 13.60 -37.35
C GLY A 1247 -45.29 13.35 -35.86
N SER A 1248 -46.19 13.82 -35.01
CA SER A 1248 -46.23 13.56 -33.55
C SER A 1248 -47.30 12.50 -33.22
N PRO A 1249 -47.15 11.70 -32.14
CA PRO A 1249 -47.48 12.10 -30.75
C PRO A 1249 -46.27 11.93 -29.80
N ILE A 1250 -46.14 12.55 -28.61
CA ILE A 1250 -47.00 12.77 -27.42
C ILE A 1250 -47.09 11.54 -26.47
N HIS A 1251 -46.76 11.79 -25.19
CA HIS A 1251 -46.59 10.87 -24.05
C HIS A 1251 -45.46 9.81 -24.18
N SER A 1252 -44.82 9.35 -23.09
CA SER A 1252 -44.99 9.65 -21.66
C SER A 1252 -43.64 9.93 -20.94
N LEU A 1253 -43.70 10.68 -19.83
CA LEU A 1253 -42.57 10.94 -18.93
C LEU A 1253 -42.70 10.09 -17.68
N GLU A 1254 -41.72 9.24 -17.39
CA GLU A 1254 -41.59 8.55 -16.10
C GLU A 1254 -40.28 8.94 -15.41
N THR A 1255 -40.39 9.27 -14.13
CA THR A 1255 -39.26 9.73 -13.30
C THR A 1255 -39.31 9.03 -11.94
N SER A 1256 -38.61 7.91 -11.83
CA SER A 1256 -38.33 7.29 -10.53
C SER A 1256 -37.18 8.02 -9.83
N LEU A 1257 -37.36 8.19 -8.52
CA LEU A 1257 -36.31 8.52 -7.55
C LEU A 1257 -35.70 7.19 -7.03
#